data_AF-A0A067RDM4-F1
#
_entry.id   AF-A0A067RDM4-F1
#
_cell.length_a   1.000
_cell.length_b   1.000
_cell.length_c   1.000
_cell.angle_alpha   90.00
_cell.angle_beta   90.00
_cell.angle_gamma   90.00
#
_symmetry.space_group_name_H-M   'P 1'
#
loop_
_entity.id
_entity.type
_entity.pdbx_description
1 polymer ?
#
loop_
_entity_poly.entity_id
_entity_poly.type
_entity_poly.pdbx_seq_one_letter_code
_entity_poly.pdbx_strand_id
1 'polypeptide(L)'
;MEFSEDFALIQGSLFSVQKAIGDLQFLSSKSGDDSKISAVVNALCKVIIGRGIQAGARLDAKQDQRLRKIHMFLVLNANLSVKEKLVEDINCGHIIDCVPNLSKELLVKLVWGLSLHKYACESIIYCPLSLGAELLDIFFDNLSSVEPVQALPRVEELSKAVYCKYIQLEHLQVADMKYAKWKLFTYFKNLMQYFVKPDLKELGCISTQDMYRFAGFAMKSILSLMTDYLKLYLNLQEHEVDVPEVYDISLPELCGGVEKEIEVITSNNFINELLYTCKVNFCAITVDIWLFWAECNVDEARTLQNEISEMMYSCSELLKKVRSDKVKFPLAGELITMLSSMAVKPREEDDEIREADIELIIKNVSDKSKSQKKWFKALLALNEVISDNCADCLKNNLYLAEYEDVKAILEKTIATIESKHGDREWRDKIKRIGLDSLKQLALQEQVEIVQWFFKKFGTSVDFLTDSFHVVATEVFNKAVKRTGNENKFLSDFVGLCVESPVEVITRVLQEGLKNSKQIVLMVEVLECLNPIYGAFEAADMGAASGNEKMIIVTCLLNEAMKNDLNDQEKSNFVNFVIALINHNIVNGSAFIRRSLLPALYNSLCVKTWSLLLLWLEVLRSFTDGRIKNHTDVPECPLLVMLAQVLEVSRWNLITFSPGAVSVCEEALLVVRTVMKMFLSTKTVEDKEVKWLQMKLDGFLSPLNKSYFSQLWSKFGRDWAPAPYNINTFLLDVIQNDEFSDETGKKVVELFRGSENKENLFHFSFSKLLPLCTPTEWKILAKRMKEINICTSKVESPGPQMHLFADSVLLFLFVIKREGIQENECALSCLDYSIRNLGLVLKEEINTQLKSLPTEEQAKILIKILHILGQLPPSIKDTCSILMLNVLVELLPEIFSDYVQEKEDAAGSVETSSFLRDIAISIGVLGNGEPLQILSRKLLECMAIGDAHLSCKQKQSIL
;
A
#
# COMPACT_ATOMS: atom_id res chain seq x y z
N MET A 1 26.86 35.25 17.62
CA MET A 1 27.46 35.15 16.26
C MET A 1 28.90 34.70 16.38
N GLU A 2 29.30 33.57 15.79
CA GLU A 2 30.70 33.06 15.88
C GLU A 2 31.64 33.69 14.83
N PHE A 3 32.94 33.80 15.17
CA PHE A 3 33.97 34.26 14.24
C PHE A 3 34.18 33.26 13.09
N SER A 4 34.16 33.74 11.84
CA SER A 4 34.13 32.89 10.64
C SER A 4 35.31 33.13 9.69
N GLU A 5 35.52 32.22 8.74
CA GLU A 5 36.55 32.36 7.69
C GLU A 5 36.35 33.64 6.85
N ASP A 6 35.09 34.03 6.61
CA ASP A 6 34.78 35.28 5.89
C ASP A 6 35.21 36.51 6.67
N PHE A 7 35.11 36.49 8.01
CA PHE A 7 35.59 37.58 8.87
C PHE A 7 37.11 37.69 8.83
N ALA A 8 37.83 36.55 8.82
CA ALA A 8 39.29 36.55 8.69
C ALA A 8 39.76 37.18 7.37
N LEU A 9 39.05 36.92 6.26
CA LEU A 9 39.37 37.52 4.96
C LEU A 9 39.09 39.03 4.93
N ILE A 10 37.94 39.46 5.47
CA ILE A 10 37.60 40.89 5.58
C ILE A 10 38.61 41.60 6.47
N GLN A 11 38.95 41.01 7.61
CA GLN A 11 39.97 41.49 8.54
C GLN A 11 41.32 41.67 7.83
N GLY A 12 41.80 40.63 7.14
CA GLY A 12 43.06 40.69 6.39
C GLY A 12 43.05 41.79 5.31
N SER A 13 41.94 41.93 4.58
CA SER A 13 41.76 42.97 3.56
C SER A 13 41.78 44.37 4.17
N LEU A 14 41.05 44.61 5.26
CA LEU A 14 41.00 45.92 5.93
C LEU A 14 42.35 46.33 6.51
N PHE A 15 43.08 45.42 7.17
CA PHE A 15 44.44 45.69 7.65
C PHE A 15 45.41 45.96 6.50
N SER A 16 45.29 45.23 5.39
CA SER A 16 46.12 45.47 4.21
C SER A 16 45.88 46.85 3.60
N VAL A 17 44.61 47.26 3.50
CA VAL A 17 44.26 48.58 2.95
C VAL A 17 44.68 49.69 3.91
N GLN A 18 44.44 49.56 5.21
CA GLN A 18 44.88 50.52 6.22
C GLN A 18 46.38 50.81 6.17
N LYS A 19 47.22 49.79 5.95
CA LYS A 19 48.67 49.99 5.77
C LYS A 19 49.01 50.89 4.57
N ALA A 20 48.18 50.89 3.53
CA ALA A 20 48.40 51.65 2.32
C ALA A 20 47.82 53.08 2.37
N ILE A 21 46.64 53.27 2.96
CA ILE A 21 45.92 54.55 2.90
C ILE A 21 45.88 55.33 4.22
N GLY A 22 46.38 54.75 5.32
CA GLY A 22 46.30 55.32 6.66
C GLY A 22 45.10 54.81 7.46
N ASP A 23 44.93 55.37 8.65
CA ASP A 23 43.94 54.93 9.65
C ASP A 23 42.49 55.13 9.17
N LEU A 24 41.72 54.03 9.16
CA LEU A 24 40.35 54.00 8.62
C LEU A 24 39.34 54.77 9.48
N GLN A 25 39.67 55.06 10.75
CA GLN A 25 38.75 55.74 11.67
C GLN A 25 38.56 57.24 11.34
N PHE A 26 39.49 57.83 10.57
CA PHE A 26 39.50 59.26 10.26
C PHE A 26 39.06 59.58 8.81
N LEU A 27 38.69 58.59 8.01
CA LEU A 27 38.29 58.83 6.62
C LEU A 27 36.94 59.56 6.55
N SER A 28 36.90 60.66 5.78
CA SER A 28 35.69 61.44 5.50
C SER A 28 35.72 62.03 4.07
N SER A 29 34.57 62.09 3.39
CA SER A 29 34.48 62.80 2.09
C SER A 29 34.70 64.31 2.27
N LYS A 30 34.32 64.86 3.43
CA LYS A 30 34.52 66.28 3.77
C LYS A 30 36.01 66.64 3.89
N SER A 31 36.89 65.67 4.15
CA SER A 31 38.36 65.84 4.14
C SER A 31 39.02 65.52 2.78
N GLY A 32 38.25 65.19 1.75
CA GLY A 32 38.75 64.89 0.41
C GLY A 32 39.27 63.46 0.22
N ASP A 33 38.88 62.52 1.08
CA ASP A 33 39.38 61.13 1.08
C ASP A 33 38.59 60.17 0.15
N ASP A 34 37.81 60.66 -0.80
CA ASP A 34 36.93 59.84 -1.66
C ASP A 34 37.66 58.72 -2.40
N SER A 35 38.89 58.99 -2.86
CA SER A 35 39.75 57.99 -3.53
C SER A 35 40.20 56.88 -2.58
N LYS A 36 40.46 57.21 -1.32
CA LYS A 36 40.84 56.25 -0.27
C LYS A 36 39.64 55.41 0.16
N ILE A 37 38.48 56.03 0.37
CA ILE A 37 37.21 55.34 0.65
C ILE A 37 36.89 54.35 -0.47
N SER A 38 37.00 54.79 -1.74
CA SER A 38 36.79 53.92 -2.90
C SER A 38 37.75 52.73 -2.93
N ALA A 39 39.00 52.92 -2.49
CA ALA A 39 39.96 51.83 -2.40
C ALA A 39 39.55 50.76 -1.37
N VAL A 40 38.99 51.18 -0.21
CA VAL A 40 38.46 50.24 0.81
C VAL A 40 37.26 49.47 0.26
N VAL A 41 36.29 50.18 -0.33
CA VAL A 41 35.09 49.57 -0.93
C VAL A 41 35.49 48.53 -1.98
N ASN A 42 36.38 48.89 -2.91
CA ASN A 42 36.84 48.00 -3.96
C ASN A 42 37.57 46.75 -3.43
N ALA A 43 38.33 46.89 -2.35
CA ALA A 43 39.02 45.76 -1.73
C ALA A 43 38.02 44.74 -1.16
N LEU A 44 36.98 45.22 -0.45
CA LEU A 44 35.94 44.34 0.08
C LEU A 44 35.01 43.79 -1.01
N CYS A 45 34.71 44.56 -2.06
CA CYS A 45 34.00 44.05 -3.24
C CYS A 45 34.72 42.83 -3.83
N LYS A 46 36.06 42.86 -3.94
CA LYS A 46 36.83 41.71 -4.45
C LYS A 46 36.71 40.48 -3.56
N VAL A 47 36.67 40.65 -2.24
CA VAL A 47 36.46 39.54 -1.30
C VAL A 47 35.07 38.91 -1.50
N ILE A 48 34.03 39.73 -1.62
CA ILE A 48 32.65 39.25 -1.84
C ILE A 48 32.52 38.55 -3.20
N ILE A 49 33.08 39.12 -4.28
CA ILE A 49 33.08 38.51 -5.62
C ILE A 49 33.85 37.18 -5.62
N GLY A 50 34.99 37.10 -4.92
CA GLY A 50 35.78 35.87 -4.76
C GLY A 50 35.03 34.72 -4.09
N ARG A 51 33.93 35.01 -3.40
CA ARG A 51 33.02 34.00 -2.80
C ARG A 51 31.83 33.63 -3.70
N GLY A 52 31.85 34.04 -4.97
CA GLY A 52 30.81 33.73 -5.94
C GLY A 52 29.54 34.59 -5.81
N ILE A 53 29.62 35.72 -5.10
CA ILE A 53 28.50 36.65 -4.91
C ILE A 53 28.69 37.82 -5.87
N GLN A 54 27.85 37.91 -6.91
CA GLN A 54 27.84 39.04 -7.85
C GLN A 54 26.71 40.01 -7.50
N ALA A 55 26.97 41.31 -7.67
CA ALA A 55 25.96 42.35 -7.50
C ALA A 55 24.80 42.13 -8.49
N GLY A 56 23.57 42.09 -7.99
CA GLY A 56 22.36 41.87 -8.81
C GLY A 56 22.03 40.41 -9.14
N ALA A 57 22.86 39.44 -8.73
CA ALA A 57 22.53 38.02 -8.90
C ALA A 57 21.55 37.53 -7.83
N ARG A 58 20.71 36.54 -8.17
CA ARG A 58 19.81 35.90 -7.22
C ARG A 58 20.64 35.09 -6.21
N LEU A 59 20.63 35.53 -4.95
CA LEU A 59 21.36 34.88 -3.87
C LEU A 59 20.65 33.60 -3.42
N ASP A 60 21.42 32.55 -3.15
CA ASP A 60 20.92 31.40 -2.39
C ASP A 60 20.85 31.71 -0.88
N ALA A 61 20.20 30.83 -0.11
CA ALA A 61 19.99 31.04 1.33
C ALA A 61 21.31 31.13 2.12
N LYS A 62 22.36 30.43 1.71
CA LYS A 62 23.67 30.46 2.37
C LYS A 62 24.40 31.77 2.07
N GLN A 63 24.29 32.26 0.83
CA GLN A 63 24.84 33.55 0.42
C GLN A 63 24.15 34.71 1.14
N ASP A 64 22.81 34.69 1.27
CA ASP A 64 22.06 35.71 2.02
C ASP A 64 22.46 35.74 3.50
N GLN A 65 22.56 34.56 4.14
CA GLN A 65 23.00 34.47 5.54
C GLN A 65 24.46 34.94 5.73
N ARG A 66 25.34 34.68 4.75
CA ARG A 66 26.72 35.15 4.77
C ARG A 66 26.81 36.68 4.70
N LEU A 67 26.08 37.31 3.77
CA LEU A 67 26.07 38.78 3.66
C LEU A 67 25.47 39.44 4.90
N ARG A 68 24.44 38.83 5.50
CA ARG A 68 23.87 39.27 6.79
C ARG A 68 24.94 39.32 7.89
N LYS A 69 25.73 38.25 8.03
CA LYS A 69 26.84 38.18 9.01
C LYS A 69 27.95 39.20 8.71
N ILE A 70 28.31 39.37 7.44
CA ILE A 70 29.32 40.35 7.00
C ILE A 70 28.87 41.79 7.34
N HIS A 71 27.62 42.13 7.03
CA HIS A 71 27.05 43.44 7.36
C HIS A 71 27.16 43.71 8.87
N MET A 72 26.68 42.76 9.69
CA MET A 72 26.71 42.93 11.14
C MET A 72 28.14 43.05 11.69
N PHE A 73 29.09 42.29 11.13
CA PHE A 73 30.51 42.39 11.49
C PHE A 73 31.10 43.78 11.21
N LEU A 74 30.73 44.42 10.09
CA LEU A 74 31.15 45.79 9.76
C LEU A 74 30.53 46.81 10.73
N VAL A 75 29.24 46.65 11.07
CA VAL A 75 28.55 47.53 12.03
C VAL A 75 29.19 47.47 13.41
N LEU A 76 29.47 46.27 13.92
CA LEU A 76 30.05 46.06 15.26
C LEU A 76 31.49 46.60 15.40
N ASN A 77 32.20 46.76 14.28
CA ASN A 77 33.56 47.30 14.24
C ASN A 77 33.65 48.74 13.72
N ALA A 78 32.51 49.43 13.57
CA ALA A 78 32.46 50.85 13.29
C ALA A 78 32.60 51.68 14.58
N ASN A 79 33.03 52.92 14.42
CA ASN A 79 33.22 53.88 15.51
C ASN A 79 31.87 54.43 16.03
N LEU A 80 31.11 53.53 16.64
CA LEU A 80 29.79 53.77 17.23
C LEU A 80 29.92 54.00 18.74
N SER A 81 29.14 54.92 19.26
CA SER A 81 29.08 55.26 20.69
C SER A 81 28.59 54.09 21.53
N VAL A 82 27.74 53.22 20.95
CA VAL A 82 27.22 52.02 21.61
C VAL A 82 28.27 50.90 21.72
N LYS A 83 29.37 50.98 20.96
CA LYS A 83 30.42 49.94 20.89
C LYS A 83 30.99 49.60 22.27
N GLU A 84 31.25 50.58 23.13
CA GLU A 84 31.78 50.37 24.48
C GLU A 84 30.92 49.43 25.32
N LYS A 85 29.59 49.48 25.13
CA LYS A 85 28.63 48.60 25.83
C LYS A 85 28.51 47.23 25.19
N LEU A 86 28.80 47.12 23.89
CA LEU A 86 28.70 45.87 23.15
C LEU A 86 29.90 44.94 23.38
N VAL A 87 31.07 45.47 23.78
CA VAL A 87 32.25 44.64 24.13
C VAL A 87 31.92 43.61 25.23
N GLU A 88 31.03 43.97 26.15
CA GLU A 88 30.60 43.11 27.26
C GLU A 88 29.44 42.15 26.89
N ASP A 89 28.91 42.23 25.65
CA ASP A 89 27.79 41.40 25.20
C ASP A 89 28.21 39.94 24.97
N ILE A 90 27.44 38.99 25.52
CA ILE A 90 27.76 37.56 25.49
C ILE A 90 27.74 36.99 24.06
N ASN A 91 26.88 37.53 23.19
CA ASN A 91 26.62 36.98 21.86
C ASN A 91 27.53 37.56 20.77
N CYS A 92 28.02 38.79 20.97
CA CYS A 92 28.81 39.52 19.97
C CYS A 92 30.04 40.26 20.50
N GLY A 93 30.31 40.28 21.81
CA GLY A 93 31.48 40.98 22.36
C GLY A 93 32.82 40.50 21.80
N HIS A 94 32.95 39.19 21.57
CA HIS A 94 34.19 38.56 21.09
C HIS A 94 34.57 38.88 19.63
N ILE A 95 33.69 39.53 18.86
CA ILE A 95 33.93 39.91 17.45
C ILE A 95 34.10 41.43 17.25
N ILE A 96 34.06 42.20 18.33
CA ILE A 96 34.34 43.63 18.35
C ILE A 96 35.86 43.83 18.41
N ASP A 97 36.36 44.92 17.81
CA ASP A 97 37.78 45.24 17.67
C ASP A 97 38.62 44.18 16.93
N CYS A 98 37.94 43.32 16.14
CA CYS A 98 38.61 42.34 15.29
C CYS A 98 39.17 42.98 14.01
N VAL A 99 38.65 44.12 13.55
CA VAL A 99 39.18 44.85 12.39
C VAL A 99 39.52 46.28 12.78
N PRO A 100 40.29 47.02 11.97
CA PRO A 100 40.50 48.43 12.26
C PRO A 100 39.18 49.20 12.36
N ASN A 101 39.10 50.11 13.33
CA ASN A 101 37.88 50.85 13.64
C ASN A 101 37.43 51.68 12.43
N LEU A 102 36.23 51.41 11.92
CA LEU A 102 35.73 52.06 10.71
C LEU A 102 35.10 53.42 11.07
N SER A 103 35.38 54.48 10.32
CA SER A 103 34.64 55.74 10.49
C SER A 103 33.15 55.55 10.17
N LYS A 104 32.28 56.36 10.79
CA LYS A 104 30.83 56.32 10.55
C LYS A 104 30.48 56.51 9.07
N GLU A 105 31.19 57.40 8.41
CA GLU A 105 31.02 57.68 6.99
C GLU A 105 31.51 56.53 6.09
N LEU A 106 32.65 55.91 6.44
CA LEU A 106 33.14 54.73 5.72
C LEU A 106 32.15 53.56 5.81
N LEU A 107 31.52 53.34 6.98
CA LEU A 107 30.47 52.34 7.14
C LEU A 107 29.33 52.56 6.14
N VAL A 108 28.82 53.78 6.00
CA VAL A 108 27.75 54.09 5.04
C VAL A 108 28.18 53.82 3.60
N LYS A 109 29.38 54.26 3.22
CA LYS A 109 29.90 54.03 1.87
C LYS A 109 30.14 52.55 1.59
N LEU A 110 30.51 51.76 2.59
CA LEU A 110 30.60 50.30 2.50
C LEU A 110 29.22 49.64 2.35
N VAL A 111 28.23 50.03 3.16
CA VAL A 111 26.86 49.51 3.08
C VAL A 111 26.29 49.74 1.68
N TRP A 112 26.46 50.94 1.13
CA TRP A 112 25.97 51.26 -0.22
C TRP A 112 26.80 50.60 -1.32
N GLY A 113 28.14 50.69 -1.25
CA GLY A 113 29.03 50.15 -2.28
C GLY A 113 29.04 48.63 -2.38
N LEU A 114 28.72 47.92 -1.29
CA LEU A 114 28.60 46.46 -1.25
C LEU A 114 27.15 45.97 -1.38
N SER A 115 26.20 46.88 -1.65
CA SER A 115 24.77 46.58 -1.77
C SER A 115 24.15 45.92 -0.52
N LEU A 116 24.62 46.28 0.68
CA LEU A 116 24.18 45.71 1.97
C LEU A 116 22.97 46.44 2.60
N HIS A 117 22.32 47.35 1.87
CA HIS A 117 21.17 48.16 2.31
C HIS A 117 20.07 47.35 3.02
N LYS A 118 19.66 46.20 2.44
CA LYS A 118 18.68 45.27 3.04
C LYS A 118 19.06 44.90 4.48
N TYR A 119 20.31 44.54 4.72
CA TYR A 119 20.78 44.10 6.03
C TYR A 119 20.95 45.26 7.03
N ALA A 120 21.17 46.49 6.54
CA ALA A 120 21.13 47.69 7.35
C ALA A 120 19.72 47.96 7.89
N CYS A 121 18.70 47.82 7.03
CA CYS A 121 17.30 47.88 7.45
C CYS A 121 16.93 46.75 8.43
N GLU A 122 17.36 45.51 8.17
CA GLU A 122 17.19 44.41 9.13
C GLU A 122 17.83 44.74 10.50
N SER A 123 19.02 45.35 10.50
CA SER A 123 19.70 45.73 11.76
C SER A 123 18.93 46.81 12.53
N ILE A 124 18.29 47.77 11.83
CA ILE A 124 17.42 48.78 12.46
C ILE A 124 16.16 48.13 13.06
N ILE A 125 15.62 47.11 12.40
CA ILE A 125 14.41 46.39 12.84
C ILE A 125 14.72 45.50 14.04
N TYR A 126 15.73 44.64 13.94
CA TYR A 126 15.90 43.54 14.89
C TYR A 126 16.86 43.85 16.05
N CYS A 127 17.85 44.73 15.86
CA CYS A 127 18.77 45.08 16.95
C CYS A 127 18.10 46.03 17.96
N PRO A 128 18.65 46.15 19.19
CA PRO A 128 18.23 47.15 20.16
C PRO A 128 18.28 48.58 19.58
N LEU A 129 17.29 49.40 19.93
CA LEU A 129 17.11 50.75 19.36
C LEU A 129 18.28 51.68 19.64
N SER A 130 19.06 51.46 20.69
CA SER A 130 20.30 52.19 20.94
C SER A 130 21.28 52.09 19.75
N LEU A 131 21.47 50.89 19.20
CA LEU A 131 22.27 50.65 18.00
C LEU A 131 21.54 51.14 16.74
N GLY A 132 20.25 50.80 16.62
CA GLY A 132 19.43 51.21 15.47
C GLY A 132 19.32 52.73 15.31
N ALA A 133 19.22 53.49 16.40
CA ALA A 133 19.16 54.95 16.39
C ALA A 133 20.47 55.58 15.92
N GLU A 134 21.62 55.05 16.37
CA GLU A 134 22.93 55.56 15.91
C GLU A 134 23.15 55.23 14.43
N LEU A 135 22.73 54.05 13.97
CA LEU A 135 22.73 53.72 12.53
C LEU A 135 21.83 54.66 11.74
N LEU A 136 20.61 54.94 12.23
CA LEU A 136 19.70 55.90 11.61
C LEU A 136 20.34 57.29 11.51
N ASP A 137 20.87 57.84 12.60
CA ASP A 137 21.56 59.14 12.62
C ASP A 137 22.66 59.20 11.56
N ILE A 138 23.49 58.16 11.48
CA ILE A 138 24.57 58.07 10.50
C ILE A 138 24.05 58.03 9.06
N PHE A 139 22.99 57.27 8.79
CA PHE A 139 22.40 57.23 7.46
C PHE A 139 21.77 58.58 7.09
N PHE A 140 21.05 59.24 8.01
CA PHE A 140 20.48 60.58 7.78
C PHE A 140 21.55 61.61 7.41
N ASP A 141 22.63 61.68 8.18
CA ASP A 141 23.71 62.65 7.97
C ASP A 141 24.39 62.49 6.61
N ASN A 142 24.27 61.31 5.99
CA ASN A 142 24.87 60.99 4.69
C ASN A 142 23.88 61.05 3.52
N LEU A 143 22.57 61.23 3.75
CA LEU A 143 21.58 61.33 2.66
C LEU A 143 21.83 62.55 1.77
N SER A 144 22.35 63.66 2.32
CA SER A 144 22.67 64.87 1.53
C SER A 144 23.80 64.63 0.52
N SER A 145 24.67 63.63 0.76
CA SER A 145 25.79 63.28 -0.11
C SER A 145 25.40 62.45 -1.34
N VAL A 146 24.10 62.16 -1.51
CA VAL A 146 23.54 61.31 -2.57
C VAL A 146 22.62 62.16 -3.45
N GLU A 147 22.59 61.87 -4.75
CA GLU A 147 21.64 62.53 -5.64
C GLU A 147 20.19 62.33 -5.16
N PRO A 148 19.33 63.37 -5.15
CA PRO A 148 18.03 63.32 -4.49
C PRO A 148 17.14 62.17 -4.95
N VAL A 149 17.12 61.89 -6.27
CA VAL A 149 16.34 60.79 -6.85
C VAL A 149 16.89 59.42 -6.43
N GLN A 150 18.21 59.25 -6.38
CA GLN A 150 18.87 58.00 -5.96
C GLN A 150 18.73 57.72 -4.46
N ALA A 151 18.49 58.76 -3.66
CA ALA A 151 18.25 58.63 -2.23
C ALA A 151 16.83 58.14 -1.91
N LEU A 152 15.85 58.36 -2.79
CA LEU A 152 14.43 58.03 -2.53
C LEU A 152 14.19 56.56 -2.14
N PRO A 153 14.73 55.54 -2.86
CA PRO A 153 14.57 54.15 -2.46
C PRO A 153 15.13 53.86 -1.06
N ARG A 154 16.23 54.54 -0.68
CA ARG A 154 16.86 54.38 0.63
C ARG A 154 16.01 54.99 1.73
N VAL A 155 15.45 56.18 1.47
CA VAL A 155 14.52 56.84 2.39
C VAL A 155 13.24 56.01 2.57
N GLU A 156 12.75 55.41 1.48
CA GLU A 156 11.63 54.47 1.51
C GLU A 156 11.94 53.26 2.41
N GLU A 157 13.04 52.55 2.16
CA GLU A 157 13.43 51.36 2.94
C GLU A 157 13.71 51.67 4.42
N LEU A 158 14.38 52.79 4.71
CA LEU A 158 14.61 53.25 6.08
C LEU A 158 13.28 53.59 6.77
N SER A 159 12.34 54.21 6.05
CA SER A 159 11.01 54.49 6.60
C SER A 159 10.31 53.21 7.00
N LYS A 160 10.30 52.21 6.09
CA LYS A 160 9.72 50.88 6.35
C LYS A 160 10.35 50.23 7.58
N ALA A 161 11.68 50.24 7.66
CA ALA A 161 12.42 49.67 8.79
C ALA A 161 12.05 50.34 10.13
N VAL A 162 11.96 51.67 10.16
CA VAL A 162 11.55 52.43 11.36
C VAL A 162 10.13 52.07 11.80
N TYR A 163 9.18 51.94 10.86
CA TYR A 163 7.81 51.54 11.18
C TYR A 163 7.71 50.08 11.63
N CYS A 164 8.43 49.16 10.98
CA CYS A 164 8.50 47.76 11.41
C CYS A 164 9.09 47.62 12.83
N LYS A 165 10.16 48.36 13.16
CA LYS A 165 10.70 48.41 14.53
C LYS A 165 9.64 48.92 15.51
N TYR A 166 8.88 49.95 15.15
CA TYR A 166 7.81 50.46 15.99
C TYR A 166 6.74 49.39 16.28
N ILE A 167 6.27 48.69 15.26
CA ILE A 167 5.26 47.62 15.41
C ILE A 167 5.79 46.49 16.30
N GLN A 168 7.05 46.08 16.14
CA GLN A 168 7.68 45.09 17.03
C GLN A 168 7.70 45.56 18.49
N LEU A 169 8.05 46.82 18.76
CA LEU A 169 8.00 47.39 20.11
C LEU A 169 6.56 47.53 20.65
N GLU A 170 5.55 47.60 19.78
CA GLU A 170 4.14 47.59 20.16
C GLU A 170 3.70 46.19 20.61
N HIS A 171 4.13 45.14 19.91
CA HIS A 171 3.84 43.74 20.26
C HIS A 171 4.47 43.29 21.59
N LEU A 172 5.66 43.78 21.93
CA LEU A 172 6.37 43.38 23.16
C LEU A 172 5.70 43.87 24.46
N GLN A 173 4.69 44.75 24.39
CA GLN A 173 3.89 45.27 25.53
C GLN A 173 4.68 45.77 26.76
N VAL A 174 5.95 46.17 26.60
CA VAL A 174 6.78 46.66 27.72
C VAL A 174 6.41 48.12 28.05
N ALA A 175 6.01 48.36 29.30
CA ALA A 175 5.45 49.64 29.77
C ALA A 175 6.41 50.85 29.70
N ASP A 176 7.73 50.62 29.58
CA ASP A 176 8.78 51.66 29.66
C ASP A 176 9.30 52.19 28.31
N MET A 177 8.71 51.79 27.16
CA MET A 177 9.24 52.14 25.83
C MET A 177 8.74 53.47 25.24
N LYS A 178 8.17 54.38 26.04
CA LYS A 178 7.60 55.65 25.53
C LYS A 178 8.64 56.50 24.78
N TYR A 179 9.83 56.62 25.35
CA TYR A 179 10.93 57.38 24.74
C TYR A 179 11.38 56.77 23.40
N ALA A 180 11.56 55.44 23.37
CA ALA A 180 11.92 54.69 22.18
C ALA A 180 10.91 54.91 21.03
N LYS A 181 9.61 54.80 21.33
CA LYS A 181 8.52 55.03 20.37
C LYS A 181 8.51 56.47 19.84
N TRP A 182 8.71 57.45 20.71
CA TRP A 182 8.82 58.87 20.32
C TRP A 182 10.02 59.15 19.44
N LYS A 183 11.18 58.56 19.76
CA LYS A 183 12.41 58.73 18.98
C LYS A 183 12.26 58.13 17.58
N LEU A 184 11.68 56.94 17.45
CA LEU A 184 11.35 56.32 16.16
C LEU A 184 10.40 57.19 15.33
N PHE A 185 9.36 57.75 15.94
CA PHE A 185 8.45 58.64 15.24
C PHE A 185 9.12 59.95 14.79
N THR A 186 10.08 60.45 15.55
CA THR A 186 10.90 61.60 15.15
C THR A 186 11.76 61.28 13.91
N TYR A 187 12.39 60.11 13.89
CA TYR A 187 13.12 59.64 12.70
C TYR A 187 12.19 59.51 11.50
N PHE A 188 11.02 58.89 11.70
CA PHE A 188 10.03 58.75 10.64
C PHE A 188 9.60 60.11 10.07
N LYS A 189 9.30 61.10 10.92
CA LYS A 189 8.99 62.48 10.48
C LYS A 189 10.10 63.10 9.65
N ASN A 190 11.36 62.91 10.05
CA ASN A 190 12.49 63.43 9.30
C ASN A 190 12.63 62.77 7.91
N LEU A 191 12.36 61.45 7.80
CA LEU A 191 12.31 60.76 6.50
C LEU A 191 11.15 61.26 5.64
N MET A 192 9.98 61.48 6.24
CA MET A 192 8.82 62.02 5.53
C MET A 192 9.08 63.41 4.96
N GLN A 193 9.79 64.27 5.71
CA GLN A 193 10.19 65.59 5.25
C GLN A 193 11.08 65.55 4.01
N TYR A 194 11.90 64.50 3.86
CA TYR A 194 12.76 64.34 2.68
C TYR A 194 11.95 64.24 1.38
N PHE A 195 10.78 63.57 1.41
CA PHE A 195 9.91 63.48 0.23
C PHE A 195 9.29 64.84 -0.14
N VAL A 196 9.02 65.70 0.85
CA VAL A 196 8.41 67.02 0.62
C VAL A 196 9.45 68.04 0.19
N LYS A 197 10.62 68.04 0.84
CA LYS A 197 11.67 69.03 0.64
C LYS A 197 13.04 68.39 0.91
N PRO A 198 13.71 67.83 -0.12
CA PRO A 198 15.07 67.35 0.04
C PRO A 198 16.02 68.51 0.37
N ASP A 199 17.11 68.25 1.10
CA ASP A 199 18.12 69.29 1.37
C ASP A 199 18.99 69.49 0.12
N LEU A 200 18.67 70.51 -0.67
CA LEU A 200 19.30 70.79 -1.95
C LEU A 200 20.56 71.67 -1.82
N LYS A 201 21.02 71.99 -0.61
CA LYS A 201 22.09 72.97 -0.40
C LYS A 201 23.47 72.54 -0.90
N GLU A 202 23.72 71.25 -1.05
CA GLU A 202 25.01 70.69 -1.49
C GLU A 202 25.05 70.32 -2.99
N LEU A 203 23.90 70.30 -3.66
CA LEU A 203 23.76 70.00 -5.08
C LEU A 203 23.52 71.33 -5.82
N GLY A 204 24.37 71.69 -6.79
CA GLY A 204 24.19 72.91 -7.59
C GLY A 204 22.83 73.01 -8.29
N CYS A 205 22.59 74.09 -9.05
CA CYS A 205 21.31 74.37 -9.73
C CYS A 205 20.66 73.13 -10.38
N ILE A 206 19.67 72.53 -9.69
CA ILE A 206 18.90 71.38 -10.18
C ILE A 206 17.99 71.84 -11.31
N SER A 207 17.91 71.07 -12.40
CA SER A 207 17.03 71.39 -13.52
C SER A 207 15.55 71.21 -13.15
N THR A 208 14.66 71.94 -13.82
CA THR A 208 13.20 71.78 -13.64
C THR A 208 12.75 70.34 -13.93
N GLN A 209 13.38 69.68 -14.90
CA GLN A 209 13.06 68.29 -15.26
C GLN A 209 13.45 67.30 -14.15
N ASP A 210 14.60 67.51 -13.49
CA ASP A 210 15.03 66.67 -12.37
C ASP A 210 14.11 66.85 -11.16
N MET A 211 13.58 68.06 -10.95
CA MET A 211 12.55 68.32 -9.94
C MET A 211 11.24 67.59 -10.25
N TYR A 212 10.81 67.56 -11.52
CA TYR A 212 9.61 66.82 -11.94
C TYR A 212 9.81 65.32 -11.80
N ARG A 213 11.00 64.82 -12.15
CA ARG A 213 11.38 63.42 -11.97
C ARG A 213 11.39 63.04 -10.49
N PHE A 214 12.00 63.87 -9.64
CA PHE A 214 12.00 63.67 -8.19
C PHE A 214 10.58 63.60 -7.64
N ALA A 215 9.70 64.53 -8.01
CA ALA A 215 8.31 64.53 -7.56
C ALA A 215 7.58 63.23 -7.90
N GLY A 216 7.82 62.66 -9.09
CA GLY A 216 7.22 61.39 -9.52
C GLY A 216 7.71 60.20 -8.72
N PHE A 217 9.03 60.03 -8.59
CA PHE A 217 9.59 58.93 -7.80
C PHE A 217 9.29 59.09 -6.30
N ALA A 218 9.19 60.32 -5.78
CA ALA A 218 8.77 60.58 -4.40
C ALA A 218 7.31 60.16 -4.19
N MET A 219 6.40 60.53 -5.11
CA MET A 219 5.00 60.12 -5.04
C MET A 219 4.86 58.59 -5.12
N LYS A 220 5.59 57.94 -6.02
CA LYS A 220 5.65 56.47 -6.13
C LYS A 220 6.08 55.84 -4.79
N SER A 221 7.16 56.34 -4.19
CA SER A 221 7.69 55.83 -2.92
C SER A 221 6.68 56.01 -1.77
N ILE A 222 6.02 57.18 -1.69
CA ILE A 222 4.98 57.45 -0.69
C ILE A 222 3.80 56.49 -0.84
N LEU A 223 3.32 56.26 -2.07
CA LEU A 223 2.23 55.32 -2.33
C LEU A 223 2.63 53.88 -2.00
N SER A 224 3.88 53.50 -2.23
CA SER A 224 4.39 52.19 -1.81
C SER A 224 4.38 52.05 -0.29
N LEU A 225 4.89 53.05 0.44
CA LEU A 225 4.86 53.09 1.90
C LEU A 225 3.43 53.00 2.43
N MET A 226 2.49 53.74 1.83
CA MET A 226 1.08 53.71 2.22
C MET A 226 0.49 52.32 2.06
N THR A 227 0.77 51.67 0.92
CA THR A 227 0.31 50.31 0.64
C THR A 227 0.82 49.34 1.70
N ASP A 228 2.12 49.37 1.99
CA ASP A 228 2.74 48.46 2.95
C ASP A 228 2.22 48.69 4.37
N TYR A 229 2.08 49.95 4.78
CA TYR A 229 1.70 50.29 6.16
C TYR A 229 0.22 50.00 6.42
N LEU A 230 -0.65 50.27 5.45
CA LEU A 230 -2.08 49.97 5.57
C LEU A 230 -2.32 48.46 5.57
N LYS A 231 -1.58 47.68 4.77
CA LYS A 231 -1.64 46.20 4.82
C LYS A 231 -1.17 45.67 6.18
N LEU A 232 -0.04 46.15 6.68
CA LEU A 232 0.46 45.78 8.02
C LEU A 232 -0.55 46.14 9.12
N TYR A 233 -1.19 47.31 9.00
CA TYR A 233 -2.22 47.75 9.94
C TYR A 233 -3.47 46.84 9.93
N LEU A 234 -3.92 46.41 8.76
CA LEU A 234 -5.09 45.52 8.63
C LEU A 234 -4.83 44.10 9.17
N ASN A 235 -3.57 43.64 9.15
CA ASN A 235 -3.18 42.26 9.46
C ASN A 235 -2.35 42.15 10.76
N LEU A 236 -2.53 43.06 11.72
CA LEU A 236 -1.73 43.15 12.96
C LEU A 236 -1.67 41.86 13.80
N GLN A 237 -2.58 40.90 13.62
CA GLN A 237 -2.64 39.66 14.44
C GLN A 237 -1.88 38.46 13.85
N GLU A 238 -1.36 38.53 12.62
CA GLU A 238 -0.82 37.36 11.89
C GLU A 238 0.71 37.35 11.72
N HIS A 239 1.44 38.29 12.31
CA HIS A 239 2.90 38.35 12.16
C HIS A 239 3.64 37.71 13.34
N GLU A 240 3.94 36.42 13.23
CA GLU A 240 5.10 35.83 13.90
C GLU A 240 6.37 36.37 13.23
N VAL A 241 7.19 37.07 14.01
CA VAL A 241 8.45 37.62 13.52
C VAL A 241 9.56 36.60 13.78
N ASP A 242 9.96 35.87 12.74
CA ASP A 242 11.19 35.08 12.76
C ASP A 242 12.40 36.01 12.76
N VAL A 243 13.09 36.12 13.91
CA VAL A 243 14.25 37.00 14.08
C VAL A 243 15.51 36.20 13.79
N PRO A 244 16.33 36.59 12.79
CA PRO A 244 17.58 35.91 12.52
C PRO A 244 18.52 35.97 13.75
N GLU A 245 19.09 34.83 14.15
CA GLU A 245 20.03 34.69 15.29
C GLU A 245 21.22 35.67 15.27
N VAL A 246 21.58 36.19 14.10
CA VAL A 246 22.67 37.18 13.94
C VAL A 246 22.39 38.48 14.69
N TYR A 247 21.12 38.82 14.92
CA TYR A 247 20.69 40.05 15.58
C TYR A 247 20.35 39.87 17.07
N ASP A 248 20.60 38.68 17.64
CA ASP A 248 20.38 38.41 19.06
C ASP A 248 21.47 39.09 19.92
N ILE A 249 21.23 40.36 20.26
CA ILE A 249 22.12 41.21 21.06
C ILE A 249 21.44 41.46 22.41
N SER A 250 22.15 41.20 23.51
CA SER A 250 21.64 41.28 24.89
C SER A 250 21.56 42.72 25.44
N LEU A 251 21.83 43.72 24.60
CA LEU A 251 21.86 45.12 25.00
C LEU A 251 20.42 45.62 25.22
N PRO A 252 20.11 46.27 26.36
CA PRO A 252 18.76 46.73 26.65
C PRO A 252 18.29 47.79 25.64
N GLU A 253 16.99 47.79 25.38
CA GLU A 253 16.33 48.81 24.57
C GLU A 253 16.51 50.22 25.16
N LEU A 254 16.43 51.23 24.30
CA LEU A 254 16.72 52.62 24.65
C LEU A 254 15.67 53.20 25.62
N CYS A 255 15.94 53.14 26.92
CA CYS A 255 15.12 53.78 27.96
C CYS A 255 15.61 55.21 28.24
N GLY A 256 14.72 56.20 28.14
CA GLY A 256 15.06 57.60 28.37
C GLY A 256 15.12 57.94 29.86
N GLY A 257 16.17 58.66 30.28
CA GLY A 257 16.34 59.18 31.65
C GLY A 257 15.86 60.62 31.85
N VAL A 258 14.72 61.03 31.26
CA VAL A 258 14.26 62.42 31.33
C VAL A 258 12.76 62.53 31.67
N GLU A 259 12.48 63.26 32.76
CA GLU A 259 11.17 63.64 33.31
C GLU A 259 10.36 64.63 32.44
N LYS A 260 10.36 64.49 31.11
CA LYS A 260 9.47 65.28 30.24
C LYS A 260 8.20 64.49 29.92
N GLU A 261 7.04 65.14 29.99
CA GLU A 261 5.78 64.59 29.47
C GLU A 261 5.92 64.38 27.95
N ILE A 262 6.25 63.14 27.55
CA ILE A 262 6.32 62.73 26.15
C ILE A 262 4.93 62.29 25.70
N GLU A 263 4.46 62.82 24.58
CA GLU A 263 3.20 62.41 23.94
C GLU A 263 3.19 60.91 23.63
N VAL A 264 2.04 60.26 23.86
CA VAL A 264 1.88 58.82 23.58
C VAL A 264 1.81 58.61 22.06
N ILE A 265 2.85 57.99 21.51
CA ILE A 265 2.91 57.65 20.08
C ILE A 265 2.24 56.29 19.80
N THR A 266 1.25 56.32 18.92
CA THR A 266 0.50 55.17 18.40
C THR A 266 0.83 54.90 16.92
N SER A 267 0.53 53.70 16.41
CA SER A 267 0.62 53.37 14.97
C SER A 267 -0.16 54.36 14.10
N ASN A 268 -1.27 54.90 14.63
CA ASN A 268 -2.05 55.93 13.95
C ASN A 268 -1.26 57.22 13.71
N ASN A 269 -0.30 57.58 14.57
CA ASN A 269 0.54 58.76 14.38
C ASN A 269 1.41 58.61 13.12
N PHE A 270 2.01 57.43 12.89
CA PHE A 270 2.81 57.13 11.71
C PHE A 270 1.96 57.17 10.43
N ILE A 271 0.81 56.50 10.44
CA ILE A 271 -0.09 56.50 9.28
C ILE A 271 -0.57 57.92 8.98
N ASN A 272 -1.00 58.70 9.98
CA ASN A 272 -1.45 60.08 9.76
C ASN A 272 -0.36 60.99 9.18
N GLU A 273 0.89 60.84 9.64
CA GLU A 273 2.02 61.60 9.09
C GLU A 273 2.32 61.21 7.64
N LEU A 274 2.23 59.92 7.31
CA LEU A 274 2.37 59.43 5.93
C LEU A 274 1.24 59.95 5.02
N LEU A 275 0.00 59.91 5.50
CA LEU A 275 -1.16 60.47 4.80
C LEU A 275 -0.99 61.99 4.57
N TYR A 276 -0.52 62.72 5.58
CA TYR A 276 -0.22 64.14 5.44
C TYR A 276 0.86 64.39 4.37
N THR A 277 1.93 63.61 4.40
CA THR A 277 3.02 63.68 3.41
C THR A 277 2.54 63.40 1.99
N CYS A 278 1.67 62.40 1.82
CA CYS A 278 1.00 62.10 0.55
C CYS A 278 0.15 63.26 0.07
N LYS A 279 -0.67 63.86 0.95
CA LYS A 279 -1.51 65.02 0.61
C LYS A 279 -0.67 66.20 0.14
N VAL A 280 0.40 66.54 0.86
CA VAL A 280 1.28 67.66 0.50
C VAL A 280 1.93 67.44 -0.86
N ASN A 281 2.45 66.24 -1.12
CA ASN A 281 3.07 65.91 -2.40
C ASN A 281 2.04 65.89 -3.54
N PHE A 282 0.84 65.34 -3.31
CA PHE A 282 -0.23 65.34 -4.31
C PHE A 282 -0.64 66.76 -4.69
N CYS A 283 -0.82 67.66 -3.70
CA CYS A 283 -1.17 69.05 -3.94
C CYS A 283 -0.09 69.83 -4.73
N ALA A 284 1.15 69.34 -4.74
CA ALA A 284 2.25 69.95 -5.50
C ALA A 284 2.27 69.50 -6.98
N ILE A 285 1.47 68.51 -7.37
CA ILE A 285 1.42 68.00 -8.74
C ILE A 285 0.65 68.99 -9.62
N THR A 286 1.36 69.64 -10.55
CA THR A 286 0.76 70.46 -11.61
C THR A 286 0.50 69.62 -12.86
N VAL A 287 -0.26 70.18 -13.81
CA VAL A 287 -0.49 69.52 -15.11
C VAL A 287 0.82 69.25 -15.85
N ASP A 288 1.79 70.18 -15.78
CA ASP A 288 3.10 70.03 -16.42
C ASP A 288 3.89 68.86 -15.83
N ILE A 289 3.88 68.71 -14.49
CA ILE A 289 4.50 67.57 -13.79
C ILE A 289 3.85 66.26 -14.22
N TRP A 290 2.51 66.23 -14.25
CA TRP A 290 1.76 65.03 -14.58
C TRP A 290 1.98 64.58 -16.03
N LEU A 291 2.00 65.51 -16.99
CA LEU A 291 2.28 65.21 -18.39
C LEU A 291 3.73 64.78 -18.60
N PHE A 292 4.69 65.38 -17.89
CA PHE A 292 6.09 64.94 -17.92
C PHE A 292 6.24 63.47 -17.49
N TRP A 293 5.46 63.01 -16.52
CA TRP A 293 5.51 61.60 -16.09
C TRP A 293 4.99 60.62 -17.16
N ALA A 294 4.17 61.07 -18.11
CA ALA A 294 3.72 60.24 -19.23
C ALA A 294 4.86 59.99 -20.24
N GLU A 295 5.89 60.83 -20.25
CA GLU A 295 7.07 60.68 -21.12
C GLU A 295 8.23 59.96 -20.42
N CYS A 296 8.13 59.74 -19.10
CA CYS A 296 9.13 59.06 -18.30
C CYS A 296 8.85 57.55 -18.28
N ASN A 297 9.61 56.76 -19.04
CA ASN A 297 9.51 55.30 -18.99
C ASN A 297 10.14 54.74 -17.72
N VAL A 298 9.42 53.83 -17.04
CA VAL A 298 9.95 53.05 -15.90
C VAL A 298 10.48 51.71 -16.41
N ASP A 299 9.78 51.09 -17.36
CA ASP A 299 10.20 49.92 -18.12
C ASP A 299 9.83 50.10 -19.62
N GLU A 300 10.08 49.10 -20.47
CA GLU A 300 9.80 49.19 -21.92
C GLU A 300 8.30 49.37 -22.27
N ALA A 301 7.38 49.11 -21.32
CA ALA A 301 5.94 49.07 -21.58
C ALA A 301 5.12 50.07 -20.75
N ARG A 302 5.67 50.64 -19.67
CA ARG A 302 4.95 51.48 -18.71
C ARG A 302 5.66 52.80 -18.44
N THR A 303 4.85 53.84 -18.43
CA THR A 303 5.27 55.19 -18.02
C THR A 303 5.15 55.34 -16.50
N LEU A 304 5.89 56.30 -15.93
CA LEU A 304 5.83 56.65 -14.52
C LEU A 304 4.41 57.11 -14.13
N GLN A 305 3.72 57.78 -15.05
CA GLN A 305 2.33 58.18 -14.88
C GLN A 305 1.40 56.96 -14.72
N ASN A 306 1.55 55.93 -15.56
CA ASN A 306 0.75 54.71 -15.47
C ASN A 306 0.96 54.02 -14.12
N GLU A 307 2.21 53.82 -13.72
CA GLU A 307 2.53 53.14 -12.46
C GLU A 307 1.98 53.89 -11.24
N ILE A 308 2.16 55.21 -11.18
CA ILE A 308 1.61 56.03 -10.10
C ILE A 308 0.08 55.96 -10.09
N SER A 309 -0.59 56.03 -11.25
CA SER A 309 -2.05 55.99 -11.33
C SER A 309 -2.65 54.65 -10.84
N GLU A 310 -1.99 53.53 -11.11
CA GLU A 310 -2.38 52.19 -10.62
C GLU A 310 -2.15 52.06 -9.10
N MET A 311 -1.05 52.61 -8.60
CA MET A 311 -0.76 52.66 -7.17
C MET A 311 -1.74 53.56 -6.40
N MET A 312 -2.14 54.69 -6.99
CA MET A 312 -3.19 55.58 -6.44
C MET A 312 -4.52 54.83 -6.30
N TYR A 313 -4.91 54.04 -7.32
CA TYR A 313 -6.11 53.19 -7.24
C TYR A 313 -6.00 52.21 -6.07
N SER A 314 -4.89 51.46 -6.01
CA SER A 314 -4.64 50.44 -4.97
C SER A 314 -4.66 51.04 -3.55
N CYS A 315 -3.99 52.19 -3.35
CA CYS A 315 -4.02 52.93 -2.09
C CYS A 315 -5.43 53.42 -1.75
N SER A 316 -6.21 53.90 -2.73
CA SER A 316 -7.57 54.38 -2.49
C SER A 316 -8.50 53.26 -2.00
N GLU A 317 -8.36 52.04 -2.56
CA GLU A 317 -9.13 50.86 -2.14
C GLU A 317 -8.72 50.40 -0.74
N LEU A 318 -7.42 50.38 -0.42
CA LEU A 318 -6.94 50.07 0.93
C LEU A 318 -7.45 51.09 1.96
N LEU A 319 -7.43 52.39 1.63
CA LEU A 319 -7.97 53.43 2.50
C LEU A 319 -9.49 53.28 2.72
N LYS A 320 -10.26 52.86 1.69
CA LYS A 320 -11.70 52.57 1.84
C LYS A 320 -11.94 51.42 2.81
N LYS A 321 -11.15 50.35 2.72
CA LYS A 321 -11.21 49.20 3.65
C LYS A 321 -10.93 49.63 5.09
N VAL A 322 -9.83 50.35 5.30
CA VAL A 322 -9.44 50.84 6.63
C VAL A 322 -10.46 51.82 7.21
N ARG A 323 -11.13 52.63 6.38
CA ARG A 323 -12.21 53.54 6.81
C ARG A 323 -13.47 52.81 7.29
N SER A 324 -13.70 51.57 6.83
CA SER A 324 -14.85 50.76 7.26
C SER A 324 -14.65 50.13 8.65
N ASP A 325 -13.41 50.12 9.15
CA ASP A 325 -13.08 49.69 10.50
C ASP A 325 -13.41 50.75 11.57
N LYS A 326 -13.40 50.34 12.85
CA LYS A 326 -13.79 51.20 13.99
C LYS A 326 -12.88 52.43 14.21
N VAL A 327 -11.70 52.49 13.60
CA VAL A 327 -10.72 53.58 13.76
C VAL A 327 -10.72 54.49 12.53
N LYS A 328 -11.00 55.78 12.72
CA LYS A 328 -11.09 56.76 11.63
C LYS A 328 -9.81 57.59 11.52
N PHE A 329 -9.08 57.44 10.42
CA PHE A 329 -8.03 58.39 10.03
C PHE A 329 -8.65 59.67 9.46
N PRO A 330 -8.41 60.86 10.05
CA PRO A 330 -9.08 62.10 9.65
C PRO A 330 -8.88 62.47 8.16
N LEU A 331 -7.69 62.21 7.61
CA LEU A 331 -7.32 62.56 6.23
C LEU A 331 -7.75 61.52 5.18
N ALA A 332 -8.18 60.32 5.58
CA ALA A 332 -8.43 59.24 4.63
C ALA A 332 -9.56 59.57 3.63
N GLY A 333 -10.64 60.23 4.09
CA GLY A 333 -11.75 60.60 3.20
C GLY A 333 -11.38 61.61 2.12
N GLU A 334 -10.55 62.60 2.49
CA GLU A 334 -10.03 63.59 1.56
C GLU A 334 -9.07 62.94 0.55
N LEU A 335 -8.11 62.16 1.02
CA LEU A 335 -7.15 61.46 0.16
C LEU A 335 -7.80 60.46 -0.78
N ILE A 336 -8.81 59.70 -0.35
CA ILE A 336 -9.57 58.82 -1.26
C ILE A 336 -10.11 59.63 -2.45
N THR A 337 -10.67 60.81 -2.19
CA THR A 337 -11.23 61.69 -3.23
C THR A 337 -10.11 62.23 -4.14
N MET A 338 -8.98 62.66 -3.55
CA MET A 338 -7.83 63.17 -4.31
C MET A 338 -7.24 62.10 -5.22
N LEU A 339 -6.85 60.95 -4.66
CA LEU A 339 -6.23 59.84 -5.38
C LEU A 339 -7.16 59.29 -6.47
N SER A 340 -8.47 59.20 -6.19
CA SER A 340 -9.44 58.71 -7.19
C SER A 340 -9.57 59.61 -8.43
N SER A 341 -9.14 60.87 -8.36
CA SER A 341 -9.24 61.79 -9.51
C SER A 341 -8.19 61.51 -10.60
N MET A 342 -7.10 60.81 -10.24
CA MET A 342 -5.98 60.47 -11.13
C MET A 342 -5.70 58.95 -11.16
N ALA A 343 -6.45 58.16 -10.41
CA ALA A 343 -6.30 56.72 -10.31
C ALA A 343 -6.80 56.01 -11.57
N VAL A 344 -6.05 55.00 -12.02
CA VAL A 344 -6.45 54.08 -13.08
C VAL A 344 -6.53 52.68 -12.48
N LYS A 345 -7.63 51.97 -12.73
CA LYS A 345 -7.77 50.58 -12.27
C LYS A 345 -6.71 49.73 -12.99
N PRO A 346 -5.83 48.99 -12.27
CA PRO A 346 -4.87 48.09 -12.90
C PRO A 346 -5.59 47.03 -13.73
N ARG A 347 -4.99 46.58 -14.84
CA ARG A 347 -5.46 45.37 -15.54
C ARG A 347 -5.31 44.17 -14.61
N GLU A 348 -6.40 43.42 -14.39
CA GLU A 348 -6.35 42.22 -13.55
C GLU A 348 -5.76 41.05 -14.35
N GLU A 349 -5.05 40.13 -13.69
CA GLU A 349 -4.51 38.92 -14.35
C GLU A 349 -5.63 38.11 -15.03
N ASP A 350 -6.86 38.17 -14.51
CA ASP A 350 -8.01 37.49 -15.09
C ASP A 350 -8.53 38.17 -16.38
N ASP A 351 -8.19 39.44 -16.61
CA ASP A 351 -8.41 40.14 -17.89
C ASP A 351 -7.28 39.80 -18.88
N GLU A 352 -6.03 39.71 -18.40
CA GLU A 352 -4.88 39.26 -19.21
C GLU A 352 -5.10 37.82 -19.73
N ILE A 353 -5.55 36.90 -18.87
CA ILE A 353 -5.84 35.51 -19.24
C ILE A 353 -6.91 35.42 -20.34
N ARG A 354 -7.91 36.31 -20.31
CA ARG A 354 -9.01 36.31 -21.31
C ARG A 354 -8.57 36.78 -22.69
N GLU A 355 -7.56 37.64 -22.77
CA GLU A 355 -7.02 38.19 -24.02
C GLU A 355 -5.74 37.46 -24.48
N ALA A 356 -5.16 36.58 -23.65
CA ALA A 356 -3.91 35.91 -23.91
C ALA A 356 -4.03 34.81 -24.99
N ASP A 357 -3.02 34.74 -25.86
CA ASP A 357 -2.82 33.61 -26.76
C ASP A 357 -2.11 32.43 -26.07
N ILE A 358 -2.04 31.30 -26.76
CA ILE A 358 -1.48 30.05 -26.22
C ILE A 358 0.00 30.22 -25.84
N GLU A 359 0.77 30.99 -26.62
CA GLU A 359 2.20 31.22 -26.37
C GLU A 359 2.40 32.04 -25.09
N LEU A 360 1.59 33.09 -24.89
CA LEU A 360 1.61 33.91 -23.68
C LEU A 360 1.17 33.12 -22.45
N ILE A 361 0.15 32.26 -22.58
CA ILE A 361 -0.27 31.36 -21.49
C ILE A 361 0.88 30.42 -21.09
N ILE A 362 1.52 29.74 -22.05
CA ILE A 362 2.64 28.82 -21.77
C ILE A 362 3.80 29.55 -21.09
N LYS A 363 4.14 30.76 -21.56
CA LYS A 363 5.18 31.60 -20.97
C LYS A 363 4.84 31.96 -19.52
N ASN A 364 3.60 32.37 -19.25
CA ASN A 364 3.19 32.84 -17.94
C ASN A 364 2.96 31.71 -16.92
N VAL A 365 2.66 30.48 -17.35
CA VAL A 365 2.69 29.29 -16.46
C VAL A 365 4.09 29.08 -15.88
N SER A 366 5.12 29.32 -16.69
CA SER A 366 6.52 29.14 -16.29
C SER A 366 7.11 30.34 -15.53
N ASP A 367 6.38 31.46 -15.47
CA ASP A 367 6.83 32.68 -14.80
C ASP A 367 6.43 32.69 -13.31
N LYS A 368 7.44 32.74 -12.43
CA LYS A 368 7.25 32.78 -10.97
C LYS A 368 6.74 34.13 -10.46
N SER A 369 6.73 35.17 -11.29
CA SER A 369 6.19 36.48 -10.94
C SER A 369 4.66 36.55 -11.08
N LYS A 370 4.06 35.59 -11.78
CA LYS A 370 2.61 35.48 -12.02
C LYS A 370 2.00 34.33 -11.22
N SER A 371 0.67 34.32 -11.10
CA SER A 371 -0.05 33.20 -10.48
C SER A 371 -0.03 31.94 -11.35
N GLN A 372 1.03 31.13 -11.24
CA GLN A 372 1.24 29.92 -12.06
C GLN A 372 0.00 29.01 -12.11
N LYS A 373 -0.72 28.88 -11.00
CA LYS A 373 -1.93 28.06 -10.89
C LYS A 373 -3.10 28.60 -11.72
N LYS A 374 -3.32 29.92 -11.74
CA LYS A 374 -4.37 30.54 -12.57
C LYS A 374 -4.09 30.34 -14.06
N TRP A 375 -2.85 30.57 -14.47
CA TRP A 375 -2.41 30.37 -15.85
C TRP A 375 -2.43 28.90 -16.27
N PHE A 376 -2.12 27.97 -15.36
CA PHE A 376 -2.22 26.53 -15.61
C PHE A 376 -3.68 26.11 -15.85
N LYS A 377 -4.62 26.62 -15.05
CA LYS A 377 -6.06 26.39 -15.25
C LYS A 377 -6.57 27.00 -16.56
N ALA A 378 -6.05 28.17 -16.95
CA ALA A 378 -6.36 28.77 -18.25
C ALA A 378 -5.92 27.88 -19.43
N LEU A 379 -4.73 27.27 -19.35
CA LEU A 379 -4.24 26.31 -20.34
C LEU A 379 -5.18 25.09 -20.48
N LEU A 380 -5.71 24.60 -19.35
CA LEU A 380 -6.69 23.51 -19.34
C LEU A 380 -8.07 23.93 -19.86
N ALA A 381 -8.45 25.20 -19.73
CA ALA A 381 -9.74 25.70 -20.22
C ALA A 381 -9.80 25.90 -21.75
N LEU A 382 -8.67 25.90 -22.46
CA LEU A 382 -8.64 26.02 -23.92
C LEU A 382 -9.35 24.83 -24.58
N ASN A 383 -10.22 25.06 -25.57
CA ASN A 383 -10.94 23.97 -26.25
C ASN A 383 -10.08 23.18 -27.26
N GLU A 384 -8.81 23.57 -27.44
CA GLU A 384 -7.91 22.95 -28.41
C GLU A 384 -7.30 21.64 -27.90
N VAL A 385 -7.04 20.74 -28.85
CA VAL A 385 -6.27 19.51 -28.67
C VAL A 385 -4.86 19.86 -28.17
N ILE A 386 -4.25 19.00 -27.35
CA ILE A 386 -2.91 19.26 -26.80
C ILE A 386 -1.90 19.35 -27.97
N SER A 387 -1.23 20.49 -28.11
CA SER A 387 -0.11 20.69 -29.04
C SER A 387 1.24 20.31 -28.39
N ASP A 388 2.31 20.21 -29.17
CA ASP A 388 3.64 19.79 -28.68
C ASP A 388 4.19 20.71 -27.58
N ASN A 389 4.09 22.03 -27.80
CA ASN A 389 4.48 23.05 -26.80
C ASN A 389 3.61 22.98 -25.53
N CYS A 390 2.31 22.69 -25.66
CA CYS A 390 1.42 22.50 -24.53
C CYS A 390 1.77 21.24 -23.74
N ALA A 391 2.15 20.14 -24.40
CA ALA A 391 2.51 18.89 -23.73
C ALA A 391 3.74 19.03 -22.84
N ASP A 392 4.79 19.70 -23.31
CA ASP A 392 5.99 19.94 -22.50
C ASP A 392 5.70 20.88 -21.32
N CYS A 393 4.88 21.91 -21.54
CA CYS A 393 4.41 22.79 -20.47
C CYS A 393 3.60 22.04 -19.41
N LEU A 394 2.64 21.20 -19.84
CA LEU A 394 1.83 20.38 -18.94
C LEU A 394 2.73 19.45 -18.13
N LYS A 395 3.61 18.69 -18.78
CA LYS A 395 4.50 17.71 -18.13
C LYS A 395 5.36 18.34 -17.03
N ASN A 396 5.90 19.54 -17.26
CA ASN A 396 6.77 20.21 -16.30
C ASN A 396 6.00 20.85 -15.12
N ASN A 397 4.68 21.05 -15.26
CA ASN A 397 3.86 21.77 -14.29
C ASN A 397 2.71 20.94 -13.71
N LEU A 398 2.71 19.61 -13.90
CA LEU A 398 1.68 18.70 -13.35
C LEU A 398 1.51 18.83 -11.83
N TYR A 399 2.56 19.21 -11.09
CA TYR A 399 2.52 19.43 -9.64
C TYR A 399 1.52 20.53 -9.21
N LEU A 400 1.01 21.34 -10.14
CA LEU A 400 -0.02 22.36 -9.91
C LEU A 400 -1.45 21.82 -10.04
N ALA A 401 -1.63 20.60 -10.58
CA ALA A 401 -2.93 20.05 -10.91
C ALA A 401 -3.69 19.56 -9.66
N GLU A 402 -4.97 19.92 -9.59
CA GLU A 402 -5.92 19.42 -8.60
C GLU A 402 -6.84 18.33 -9.20
N TYR A 403 -7.71 17.76 -8.36
CA TYR A 403 -8.62 16.67 -8.73
C TYR A 403 -9.42 16.92 -10.03
N GLU A 404 -10.05 18.09 -10.18
CA GLU A 404 -10.80 18.43 -11.40
C GLU A 404 -9.89 18.74 -12.60
N ASP A 405 -8.68 19.25 -12.35
CA ASP A 405 -7.70 19.54 -13.40
C ASP A 405 -7.19 18.23 -14.03
N VAL A 406 -6.98 17.18 -13.23
CA VAL A 406 -6.58 15.85 -13.72
C VAL A 406 -7.66 15.22 -14.61
N LYS A 407 -8.94 15.38 -14.27
CA LYS A 407 -10.04 14.94 -15.15
C LYS A 407 -10.01 15.66 -16.50
N ALA A 408 -9.81 16.97 -16.49
CA ALA A 408 -9.69 17.77 -17.71
C ALA A 408 -8.46 17.35 -18.54
N ILE A 409 -7.33 17.04 -17.90
CA ILE A 409 -6.14 16.51 -18.58
C ILE A 409 -6.45 15.17 -19.25
N LEU A 410 -7.12 14.24 -18.57
CA LEU A 410 -7.48 12.94 -19.15
C LEU A 410 -8.47 13.08 -20.31
N GLU A 411 -9.49 13.93 -20.19
CA GLU A 411 -10.41 14.25 -21.29
C GLU A 411 -9.67 14.75 -22.53
N LYS A 412 -8.76 15.71 -22.34
CA LYS A 412 -7.96 16.26 -23.43
C LYS A 412 -7.00 15.23 -24.01
N THR A 413 -6.41 14.38 -23.16
CA THR A 413 -5.53 13.27 -23.58
C THR A 413 -6.28 12.34 -24.54
N ILE A 414 -7.50 11.94 -24.18
CA ILE A 414 -8.34 11.07 -25.02
C ILE A 414 -8.76 11.76 -26.31
N ALA A 415 -9.26 13.01 -26.23
CA ALA A 415 -9.61 13.79 -27.42
C ALA A 415 -8.41 13.93 -28.38
N THR A 416 -7.20 14.09 -27.83
CA THR A 416 -5.96 14.15 -28.61
C THR A 416 -5.65 12.81 -29.29
N ILE A 417 -5.76 11.69 -28.56
CA ILE A 417 -5.53 10.34 -29.11
C ILE A 417 -6.54 10.03 -30.22
N GLU A 418 -7.81 10.37 -30.05
CA GLU A 418 -8.90 10.13 -31.01
C GLU A 418 -8.82 11.02 -32.25
N SER A 419 -8.25 12.22 -32.14
CA SER A 419 -8.12 13.18 -33.25
C SER A 419 -7.23 12.69 -34.42
N LYS A 420 -6.54 11.55 -34.27
CA LYS A 420 -5.61 10.94 -35.24
C LYS A 420 -4.44 11.84 -35.67
N HIS A 421 -4.21 12.96 -34.99
CA HIS A 421 -3.04 13.81 -35.23
C HIS A 421 -1.82 13.30 -34.45
N GLY A 422 -0.71 13.10 -35.16
CA GLY A 422 0.59 12.73 -34.61
C GLY A 422 0.99 11.27 -34.80
N ASP A 423 2.29 11.02 -34.71
CA ASP A 423 2.87 9.68 -34.84
C ASP A 423 2.65 8.84 -33.56
N ARG A 424 3.19 7.61 -33.56
CA ARG A 424 3.08 6.70 -32.42
C ARG A 424 3.77 7.25 -31.18
N GLU A 425 4.93 7.90 -31.34
CA GLU A 425 5.74 8.43 -30.25
C GLU A 425 5.05 9.61 -29.55
N TRP A 426 4.40 10.48 -30.33
CA TRP A 426 3.56 11.57 -29.83
C TRP A 426 2.38 11.06 -29.01
N ARG A 427 1.64 10.06 -29.51
CA ARG A 427 0.53 9.47 -28.75
C ARG A 427 1.01 8.87 -27.43
N ASP A 428 2.16 8.21 -27.43
CA ASP A 428 2.74 7.62 -26.22
C ASP A 428 3.24 8.69 -25.22
N LYS A 429 3.77 9.82 -25.72
CA LYS A 429 4.11 11.01 -24.90
C LYS A 429 2.86 11.57 -24.20
N ILE A 430 1.75 11.70 -24.92
CA ILE A 430 0.47 12.21 -24.40
C ILE A 430 -0.16 11.24 -23.39
N LYS A 431 -0.21 9.93 -23.68
CA LYS A 431 -0.66 8.90 -22.72
C LYS A 431 0.11 8.99 -21.40
N ARG A 432 1.45 9.15 -21.47
CA ARG A 432 2.31 9.30 -20.29
C ARG A 432 1.99 10.54 -19.45
N ILE A 433 1.67 11.67 -20.07
CA ILE A 433 1.24 12.88 -19.35
C ILE A 433 -0.07 12.61 -18.58
N GLY A 434 -1.02 11.90 -19.19
CA GLY A 434 -2.25 11.46 -18.52
C GLY A 434 -2.00 10.54 -17.33
N LEU A 435 -1.04 9.60 -17.43
CA LEU A 435 -0.68 8.72 -16.31
C LEU A 435 0.09 9.46 -15.21
N ASP A 436 0.99 10.36 -15.57
CA ASP A 436 1.80 11.11 -14.61
C ASP A 436 1.00 12.20 -13.88
N SER A 437 -0.11 12.68 -14.46
CA SER A 437 -1.02 13.61 -13.80
C SER A 437 -1.79 12.93 -12.65
N LEU A 438 -2.17 11.65 -12.81
CA LEU A 438 -2.78 10.86 -11.73
C LEU A 438 -1.86 10.76 -10.50
N LYS A 439 -0.55 10.59 -10.72
CA LYS A 439 0.44 10.44 -9.63
C LYS A 439 0.56 11.68 -8.73
N GLN A 440 0.01 12.82 -9.12
CA GLN A 440 0.00 14.05 -8.31
C GLN A 440 -1.07 14.02 -7.22
N LEU A 441 -2.07 13.14 -7.36
CA LEU A 441 -3.19 13.04 -6.44
C LEU A 441 -2.95 12.01 -5.34
N ALA A 442 -3.72 12.08 -4.26
CA ALA A 442 -3.72 11.03 -3.24
C ALA A 442 -4.30 9.72 -3.81
N LEU A 443 -3.89 8.57 -3.26
CA LEU A 443 -4.31 7.24 -3.75
C LEU A 443 -5.84 7.11 -3.89
N GLN A 444 -6.59 7.61 -2.90
CA GLN A 444 -8.06 7.56 -2.93
C GLN A 444 -8.64 8.35 -4.11
N GLU A 445 -8.11 9.54 -4.36
CA GLU A 445 -8.52 10.40 -5.48
C GLU A 445 -8.15 9.76 -6.83
N GLN A 446 -6.99 9.11 -6.92
CA GLN A 446 -6.59 8.35 -8.11
C GLN A 446 -7.61 7.25 -8.42
N VAL A 447 -7.97 6.44 -7.43
CA VAL A 447 -8.95 5.36 -7.58
C VAL A 447 -10.32 5.89 -8.02
N GLU A 448 -10.75 7.04 -7.49
CA GLU A 448 -12.00 7.71 -7.88
C GLU A 448 -11.98 8.26 -9.31
N ILE A 449 -10.87 8.88 -9.73
CA ILE A 449 -10.72 9.37 -11.11
C ILE A 449 -10.68 8.21 -12.09
N VAL A 450 -9.97 7.12 -11.80
CA VAL A 450 -9.90 5.97 -12.70
C VAL A 450 -11.27 5.27 -12.81
N GLN A 451 -12.04 5.20 -11.72
CA GLN A 451 -13.45 4.76 -11.80
C GLN A 451 -14.28 5.64 -12.72
N TRP A 452 -14.15 6.96 -12.58
CA TRP A 452 -14.84 7.92 -13.43
C TRP A 452 -14.42 7.78 -14.90
N PHE A 453 -13.13 7.57 -15.16
CA PHE A 453 -12.58 7.36 -16.49
C PHE A 453 -13.26 6.19 -17.19
N PHE A 454 -13.34 5.01 -16.54
CA PHE A 454 -14.01 3.86 -17.15
C PHE A 454 -15.52 4.04 -17.29
N LYS A 455 -16.19 4.74 -16.35
CA LYS A 455 -17.62 5.06 -16.48
C LYS A 455 -17.91 6.00 -17.65
N LYS A 456 -16.99 6.92 -17.96
CA LYS A 456 -17.18 7.95 -18.99
C LYS A 456 -16.76 7.46 -20.37
N PHE A 457 -15.61 6.81 -20.48
CA PHE A 457 -14.98 6.47 -21.76
C PHE A 457 -15.06 4.98 -22.11
N GLY A 458 -15.41 4.12 -21.15
CA GLY A 458 -15.49 2.68 -21.36
C GLY A 458 -14.14 2.04 -21.70
N THR A 459 -14.20 0.93 -22.44
CA THR A 459 -13.06 0.09 -22.82
C THR A 459 -12.56 0.35 -24.24
N SER A 460 -13.21 1.24 -24.99
CA SER A 460 -12.92 1.50 -26.41
C SER A 460 -11.69 2.38 -26.64
N VAL A 461 -11.19 3.06 -25.61
CA VAL A 461 -10.04 3.94 -25.70
C VAL A 461 -8.75 3.14 -25.55
N ASP A 462 -7.89 3.17 -26.57
CA ASP A 462 -6.53 2.62 -26.46
C ASP A 462 -5.65 3.57 -25.63
N PHE A 463 -5.47 3.24 -24.36
CA PHE A 463 -4.57 3.93 -23.43
C PHE A 463 -3.25 3.17 -23.17
N LEU A 464 -3.00 2.07 -23.89
CA LEU A 464 -1.81 1.24 -23.68
C LEU A 464 -0.54 1.96 -24.15
N THR A 465 0.46 2.11 -23.27
CA THR A 465 1.76 2.67 -23.64
C THR A 465 2.70 1.61 -24.19
N ASP A 466 3.66 2.02 -25.03
CA ASP A 466 4.66 1.11 -25.59
C ASP A 466 5.56 0.51 -24.49
N SER A 467 5.71 1.20 -23.36
CA SER A 467 6.51 0.78 -22.21
C SER A 467 5.75 -0.10 -21.20
N PHE A 468 4.47 -0.35 -21.40
CA PHE A 468 3.60 -1.00 -20.41
C PHE A 468 4.19 -2.29 -19.84
N HIS A 469 4.62 -3.24 -20.69
CA HIS A 469 5.14 -4.53 -20.20
C HIS A 469 6.41 -4.37 -19.35
N VAL A 470 7.28 -3.41 -19.68
CA VAL A 470 8.51 -3.12 -18.93
C VAL A 470 8.15 -2.52 -17.57
N VAL A 471 7.29 -1.50 -17.54
CA VAL A 471 6.85 -0.83 -16.31
C VAL A 471 6.11 -1.82 -15.41
N ALA A 472 5.18 -2.60 -15.95
CA ALA A 472 4.48 -3.63 -15.20
C ALA A 472 5.47 -4.64 -14.59
N THR A 473 6.45 -5.13 -15.36
CA THR A 473 7.48 -6.04 -14.82
C THR A 473 8.25 -5.40 -13.66
N GLU A 474 8.60 -4.12 -13.76
CA GLU A 474 9.30 -3.40 -12.70
C GLU A 474 8.43 -3.26 -11.44
N VAL A 475 7.15 -2.91 -11.59
CA VAL A 475 6.20 -2.76 -10.47
C VAL A 475 6.00 -4.09 -9.74
N PHE A 476 5.77 -5.19 -10.47
CA PHE A 476 5.64 -6.53 -9.86
C PHE A 476 6.95 -7.00 -9.21
N ASN A 477 8.12 -6.70 -9.80
CA ASN A 477 9.41 -7.01 -9.17
C ASN A 477 9.67 -6.21 -7.89
N LYS A 478 9.22 -4.94 -7.83
CA LYS A 478 9.28 -4.11 -6.62
C LYS A 478 8.38 -4.68 -5.51
N ALA A 479 7.23 -5.26 -5.87
CA ALA A 479 6.32 -5.91 -4.92
C ALA A 479 7.02 -7.00 -4.08
N VAL A 480 7.97 -7.73 -4.68
CA VAL A 480 8.71 -8.82 -4.02
C VAL A 480 9.61 -8.32 -2.88
N LYS A 481 10.10 -7.06 -2.95
CA LYS A 481 11.12 -6.53 -2.03
C LYS A 481 10.53 -5.72 -0.87
N ARG A 482 9.24 -5.34 -0.93
CA ARG A 482 8.51 -4.51 0.06
C ARG A 482 9.34 -3.31 0.57
N THR A 483 10.01 -2.59 -0.33
CA THR A 483 10.78 -1.38 -0.01
C THR A 483 9.98 -0.14 -0.37
N GLY A 484 9.42 0.58 0.61
CA GLY A 484 8.84 1.92 0.40
C GLY A 484 7.50 2.19 1.08
N ASN A 485 6.90 3.33 0.70
CA ASN A 485 5.58 3.80 1.16
C ASN A 485 4.46 2.99 0.48
N GLU A 486 3.59 2.35 1.27
CA GLU A 486 2.47 1.49 0.80
C GLU A 486 1.55 2.21 -0.19
N ASN A 487 1.26 3.49 0.03
CA ASN A 487 0.39 4.26 -0.87
C ASN A 487 1.03 4.50 -2.23
N LYS A 488 2.36 4.70 -2.26
CA LYS A 488 3.11 4.89 -3.51
C LYS A 488 3.18 3.60 -4.30
N PHE A 489 3.29 2.46 -3.61
CA PHE A 489 3.24 1.14 -4.21
C PHE A 489 1.89 0.87 -4.89
N LEU A 490 0.78 1.11 -4.19
CA LEU A 490 -0.56 0.89 -4.76
C LEU A 490 -0.88 1.86 -5.91
N SER A 491 -0.37 3.10 -5.84
CA SER A 491 -0.51 4.10 -6.91
C SER A 491 0.05 3.61 -8.26
N ASP A 492 1.16 2.89 -8.25
CA ASP A 492 1.73 2.31 -9.49
C ASP A 492 0.76 1.31 -10.14
N PHE A 493 0.02 0.51 -9.36
CA PHE A 493 -1.00 -0.41 -9.90
C PHE A 493 -2.23 0.30 -10.43
N VAL A 494 -2.65 1.40 -9.79
CA VAL A 494 -3.77 2.23 -10.29
C VAL A 494 -3.43 2.77 -11.69
N GLY A 495 -2.20 3.24 -11.90
CA GLY A 495 -1.72 3.67 -13.22
C GLY A 495 -1.75 2.55 -14.26
N LEU A 496 -1.22 1.36 -13.93
CA LEU A 496 -1.26 0.21 -14.84
C LEU A 496 -2.69 -0.23 -15.19
N CYS A 497 -3.64 -0.08 -14.26
CA CYS A 497 -5.04 -0.40 -14.51
C CYS A 497 -5.73 0.53 -15.51
N VAL A 498 -5.28 1.78 -15.65
CA VAL A 498 -5.78 2.68 -16.70
C VAL A 498 -5.38 2.17 -18.09
N GLU A 499 -4.17 1.62 -18.21
CA GLU A 499 -3.65 1.12 -19.48
C GLU A 499 -4.25 -0.23 -19.87
N SER A 500 -4.25 -1.22 -18.96
CA SER A 500 -4.81 -2.54 -19.22
C SER A 500 -5.23 -3.25 -17.92
N PRO A 501 -6.50 -3.14 -17.51
CA PRO A 501 -6.96 -3.75 -16.27
C PRO A 501 -6.94 -5.28 -16.31
N VAL A 502 -7.25 -5.89 -17.46
CA VAL A 502 -7.26 -7.37 -17.63
C VAL A 502 -5.86 -7.95 -17.49
N GLU A 503 -4.84 -7.31 -18.08
CA GLU A 503 -3.47 -7.79 -17.98
C GLU A 503 -2.96 -7.67 -16.53
N VAL A 504 -3.29 -6.57 -15.84
CA VAL A 504 -2.92 -6.38 -14.43
C VAL A 504 -3.52 -7.50 -13.57
N ILE A 505 -4.82 -7.79 -13.69
CA ILE A 505 -5.45 -8.89 -12.94
C ILE A 505 -4.76 -10.22 -13.27
N THR A 506 -4.58 -10.52 -14.56
CA THR A 506 -3.96 -11.78 -14.99
C THR A 506 -2.59 -11.97 -14.35
N ARG A 507 -1.79 -10.91 -14.29
CA ARG A 507 -0.44 -10.93 -13.72
C ARG A 507 -0.46 -11.03 -12.19
N VAL A 508 -1.39 -10.35 -11.52
CA VAL A 508 -1.65 -10.51 -10.08
C VAL A 508 -1.99 -11.96 -9.73
N LEU A 509 -2.87 -12.59 -10.52
CA LEU A 509 -3.23 -14.00 -10.33
C LEU A 509 -2.01 -14.92 -10.51
N GLN A 510 -1.24 -14.74 -11.59
CA GLN A 510 -0.05 -15.55 -11.86
C GLN A 510 1.00 -15.47 -10.75
N GLU A 511 1.25 -14.27 -10.20
CA GLU A 511 2.19 -14.09 -9.09
C GLU A 511 1.66 -14.74 -7.80
N GLY A 512 0.37 -14.56 -7.50
CA GLY A 512 -0.28 -15.23 -6.36
C GLY A 512 -0.24 -16.75 -6.44
N LEU A 513 -0.35 -17.33 -7.64
CA LEU A 513 -0.26 -18.77 -7.87
C LEU A 513 1.16 -19.31 -7.73
N LYS A 514 2.18 -18.55 -8.17
CA LYS A 514 3.57 -18.98 -8.10
C LYS A 514 4.17 -18.88 -6.70
N ASN A 515 3.70 -17.93 -5.88
CA ASN A 515 4.31 -17.64 -4.58
C ASN A 515 3.28 -17.39 -3.47
N SER A 516 3.21 -18.31 -2.51
CA SER A 516 2.31 -18.22 -1.36
C SER A 516 2.49 -16.95 -0.51
N LYS A 517 3.72 -16.40 -0.46
CA LYS A 517 3.99 -15.17 0.31
C LYS A 517 3.45 -13.92 -0.36
N GLN A 518 3.26 -13.95 -1.68
CA GLN A 518 2.73 -12.82 -2.44
C GLN A 518 1.20 -12.78 -2.42
N ILE A 519 0.52 -13.86 -2.04
CA ILE A 519 -0.95 -13.94 -1.99
C ILE A 519 -1.54 -12.75 -1.23
N VAL A 520 -1.04 -12.45 -0.02
CA VAL A 520 -1.55 -11.35 0.80
C VAL A 520 -1.40 -10.00 0.09
N LEU A 521 -0.22 -9.74 -0.49
CA LEU A 521 0.06 -8.49 -1.21
C LEU A 521 -0.80 -8.35 -2.48
N MET A 522 -0.97 -9.44 -3.23
CA MET A 522 -1.78 -9.48 -4.44
C MET A 522 -3.26 -9.26 -4.13
N VAL A 523 -3.73 -9.75 -2.97
CA VAL A 523 -5.08 -9.48 -2.46
C VAL A 523 -5.22 -8.00 -2.07
N GLU A 524 -4.26 -7.41 -1.34
CA GLU A 524 -4.25 -5.98 -1.01
C GLU A 524 -4.33 -5.10 -2.28
N VAL A 525 -3.59 -5.46 -3.34
CA VAL A 525 -3.66 -4.78 -4.64
C VAL A 525 -5.07 -4.89 -5.24
N LEU A 526 -5.68 -6.08 -5.25
CA LEU A 526 -7.04 -6.25 -5.77
C LEU A 526 -8.10 -5.55 -4.93
N GLU A 527 -7.91 -5.44 -3.61
CA GLU A 527 -8.80 -4.64 -2.75
C GLU A 527 -8.79 -3.16 -3.13
N CYS A 528 -7.60 -2.59 -3.32
CA CYS A 528 -7.44 -1.21 -3.75
C CYS A 528 -8.11 -0.94 -5.10
N LEU A 529 -7.99 -1.89 -6.02
CA LEU A 529 -8.49 -1.77 -7.39
C LEU A 529 -9.95 -2.23 -7.55
N ASN A 530 -10.55 -2.86 -6.53
CA ASN A 530 -11.93 -3.38 -6.56
C ASN A 530 -12.96 -2.35 -7.08
N PRO A 531 -12.92 -1.07 -6.65
CA PRO A 531 -13.84 -0.07 -7.18
C PRO A 531 -13.67 0.20 -8.68
N ILE A 532 -12.43 0.18 -9.17
CA ILE A 532 -12.09 0.42 -10.59
C ILE A 532 -12.64 -0.71 -11.45
N TYR A 533 -12.45 -1.96 -11.03
CA TYR A 533 -12.93 -3.12 -11.77
C TYR A 533 -14.46 -3.16 -11.83
N GLY A 534 -15.15 -2.79 -10.75
CA GLY A 534 -16.62 -2.68 -10.78
C GLY A 534 -17.12 -1.64 -11.81
N ALA A 535 -16.38 -0.54 -12.00
CA ALA A 535 -16.68 0.46 -13.03
C ALA A 535 -16.37 -0.07 -14.45
N PHE A 536 -15.25 -0.77 -14.62
CA PHE A 536 -14.84 -1.39 -15.88
C PHE A 536 -15.86 -2.45 -16.35
N GLU A 537 -16.27 -3.37 -15.47
CA GLU A 537 -17.24 -4.42 -15.80
C GLU A 537 -18.61 -3.86 -16.19
N ALA A 538 -19.06 -2.80 -15.51
CA ALA A 538 -20.32 -2.13 -15.84
C ALA A 538 -20.30 -1.48 -17.23
N ALA A 539 -19.14 -1.03 -17.70
CA ALA A 539 -18.97 -0.42 -19.02
C ALA A 539 -18.94 -1.47 -20.14
N ASP A 540 -18.30 -2.63 -19.91
CA ASP A 540 -18.06 -3.65 -20.96
C ASP A 540 -19.23 -4.64 -21.12
N MET A 541 -19.96 -4.96 -20.04
CA MET A 541 -20.97 -6.03 -20.03
C MET A 541 -22.44 -5.54 -20.10
N GLY A 542 -22.66 -4.22 -20.12
CA GLY A 542 -23.99 -3.61 -20.08
C GLY A 542 -24.70 -3.77 -18.72
N ALA A 543 -25.61 -2.84 -18.39
CA ALA A 543 -26.28 -2.71 -17.09
C ALA A 543 -27.17 -3.91 -16.64
N ALA A 544 -27.15 -5.04 -17.36
CA ALA A 544 -28.04 -6.18 -17.13
C ALA A 544 -27.51 -7.22 -16.12
N SER A 545 -26.20 -7.24 -15.79
CA SER A 545 -25.68 -8.14 -14.75
C SER A 545 -25.55 -7.41 -13.41
N GLY A 546 -26.63 -7.44 -12.62
CA GLY A 546 -26.67 -6.78 -11.31
C GLY A 546 -25.55 -7.21 -10.35
N ASN A 547 -25.07 -6.24 -9.56
CA ASN A 547 -24.40 -6.28 -8.25
C ASN A 547 -23.29 -7.29 -7.92
N GLU A 548 -22.96 -8.24 -8.78
CA GLU A 548 -21.96 -9.27 -8.48
C GLU A 548 -20.59 -8.84 -9.00
N LYS A 549 -19.79 -8.29 -8.08
CA LYS A 549 -18.39 -7.86 -8.31
C LYS A 549 -17.54 -9.01 -8.86
N MET A 550 -16.74 -8.74 -9.90
CA MET A 550 -15.59 -9.54 -10.36
C MET A 550 -15.91 -10.83 -11.16
N ILE A 551 -16.71 -10.70 -12.22
CA ILE A 551 -16.86 -11.73 -13.28
C ILE A 551 -15.51 -12.02 -13.93
N ILE A 552 -14.67 -11.01 -14.15
CA ILE A 552 -13.38 -11.15 -14.82
C ILE A 552 -12.41 -12.02 -14.01
N VAL A 553 -12.30 -11.79 -12.69
CA VAL A 553 -11.48 -12.63 -11.81
C VAL A 553 -11.98 -14.07 -11.82
N THR A 554 -13.29 -14.26 -11.84
CA THR A 554 -13.90 -15.58 -11.92
C THR A 554 -13.58 -16.30 -13.23
N CYS A 555 -13.65 -15.59 -14.36
CA CYS A 555 -13.27 -16.12 -15.67
C CYS A 555 -11.78 -16.45 -15.74
N LEU A 556 -10.92 -15.59 -15.21
CA LEU A 556 -9.47 -15.81 -15.21
C LEU A 556 -9.04 -16.94 -14.28
N LEU A 557 -9.70 -17.12 -13.14
CA LEU A 557 -9.50 -18.30 -12.29
C LEU A 557 -9.87 -19.59 -13.04
N ASN A 558 -10.95 -19.57 -13.83
CA ASN A 558 -11.32 -20.72 -14.66
C ASN A 558 -10.32 -20.98 -15.79
N GLU A 559 -9.74 -19.95 -16.40
CA GLU A 559 -8.69 -20.09 -17.42
C GLU A 559 -7.37 -20.58 -16.85
N ALA A 560 -6.95 -20.08 -15.68
CA ALA A 560 -5.75 -20.54 -14.99
C ALA A 560 -5.79 -22.05 -14.72
N MET A 561 -6.99 -22.59 -14.50
CA MET A 561 -7.24 -24.01 -14.27
C MET A 561 -7.21 -24.90 -15.52
N LYS A 562 -7.18 -24.33 -16.73
CA LYS A 562 -6.95 -25.12 -17.95
C LYS A 562 -5.49 -25.55 -18.12
N ASN A 563 -4.57 -24.97 -17.34
CA ASN A 563 -3.15 -25.32 -17.33
C ASN A 563 -2.87 -26.42 -16.28
N ASP A 564 -1.92 -27.32 -16.56
CA ASP A 564 -1.47 -28.34 -15.62
C ASP A 564 -0.70 -27.71 -14.45
N LEU A 565 -1.42 -27.30 -13.41
CA LEU A 565 -0.84 -26.75 -12.18
C LEU A 565 -0.06 -27.82 -11.41
N ASN A 566 1.10 -27.44 -10.87
CA ASN A 566 1.83 -28.29 -9.93
C ASN A 566 1.18 -28.27 -8.53
N ASP A 567 1.62 -29.14 -7.62
CA ASP A 567 0.98 -29.28 -6.30
C ASP A 567 1.11 -28.03 -5.41
N GLN A 568 2.20 -27.26 -5.56
CA GLN A 568 2.35 -25.98 -4.86
C GLN A 568 1.39 -24.92 -5.40
N GLU A 569 1.24 -24.83 -6.72
CA GLU A 569 0.31 -23.92 -7.39
C GLU A 569 -1.15 -24.23 -7.04
N LYS A 570 -1.51 -25.53 -6.94
CA LYS A 570 -2.82 -25.98 -6.45
C LYS A 570 -3.11 -25.49 -5.03
N SER A 571 -2.16 -25.67 -4.11
CA SER A 571 -2.30 -25.19 -2.74
C SER A 571 -2.41 -23.66 -2.68
N ASN A 572 -1.60 -22.95 -3.49
CA ASN A 572 -1.65 -21.50 -3.60
C ASN A 572 -2.99 -21.03 -4.16
N PHE A 573 -3.55 -21.72 -5.16
CA PHE A 573 -4.87 -21.43 -5.72
C PHE A 573 -5.97 -21.48 -4.64
N VAL A 574 -6.01 -22.54 -3.83
CA VAL A 574 -6.99 -22.68 -2.73
C VAL A 574 -6.86 -21.51 -1.75
N ASN A 575 -5.64 -21.21 -1.31
CA ASN A 575 -5.38 -20.11 -0.38
C ASN A 575 -5.73 -18.74 -0.98
N PHE A 576 -5.47 -18.55 -2.28
CA PHE A 576 -5.79 -17.33 -2.99
C PHE A 576 -7.30 -17.12 -3.08
N VAL A 577 -8.08 -18.15 -3.45
CA VAL A 577 -9.55 -18.10 -3.48
C VAL A 577 -10.13 -17.79 -2.09
N ILE A 578 -9.61 -18.44 -1.04
CA ILE A 578 -10.02 -18.16 0.35
C ILE A 578 -9.80 -16.68 0.69
N ALA A 579 -8.62 -16.14 0.35
CA ALA A 579 -8.29 -14.76 0.63
C ALA A 579 -9.20 -13.79 -0.15
N LEU A 580 -9.44 -14.02 -1.44
CA LEU A 580 -10.33 -13.19 -2.26
C LEU A 580 -11.75 -13.10 -1.69
N ILE A 581 -12.30 -14.20 -1.19
CA ILE A 581 -13.65 -14.24 -0.63
C ILE A 581 -13.68 -13.57 0.75
N ASN A 582 -12.70 -13.86 1.61
CA ASN A 582 -12.63 -13.25 2.95
C ASN A 582 -12.44 -11.73 2.91
N HIS A 583 -11.78 -11.22 1.88
CA HIS A 583 -11.60 -9.79 1.63
C HIS A 583 -12.76 -9.14 0.85
N ASN A 584 -13.87 -9.89 0.62
CA ASN A 584 -15.05 -9.41 -0.13
C ASN A 584 -14.73 -8.88 -1.55
N ILE A 585 -13.63 -9.35 -2.15
CA ILE A 585 -13.30 -9.07 -3.55
C ILE A 585 -14.22 -9.91 -4.44
N VAL A 586 -14.37 -11.20 -4.10
CA VAL A 586 -15.27 -12.14 -4.77
C VAL A 586 -16.39 -12.52 -3.81
N ASN A 587 -17.64 -12.48 -4.29
CA ASN A 587 -18.77 -12.96 -3.50
C ASN A 587 -18.78 -14.50 -3.45
N GLY A 588 -18.74 -15.07 -2.24
CA GLY A 588 -18.68 -16.52 -2.04
C GLY A 588 -19.82 -17.32 -2.67
N SER A 589 -21.08 -16.86 -2.56
CA SER A 589 -22.22 -17.59 -3.14
C SER A 589 -22.30 -17.45 -4.66
N ALA A 590 -21.94 -16.29 -5.21
CA ALA A 590 -21.78 -16.11 -6.65
C ALA A 590 -20.67 -17.01 -7.21
N PHE A 591 -19.53 -17.11 -6.51
CA PHE A 591 -18.41 -17.97 -6.88
C PHE A 591 -18.81 -19.45 -6.92
N ILE A 592 -19.58 -19.92 -5.93
CA ILE A 592 -20.08 -21.30 -5.92
C ILE A 592 -20.97 -21.55 -7.13
N ARG A 593 -21.91 -20.66 -7.43
CA ARG A 593 -22.89 -20.83 -8.52
C ARG A 593 -22.27 -20.78 -9.90
N ARG A 594 -21.35 -19.83 -10.16
CA ARG A 594 -20.86 -19.51 -11.51
C ARG A 594 -19.54 -20.18 -11.88
N SER A 595 -18.75 -20.59 -10.89
CA SER A 595 -17.41 -21.15 -11.11
C SER A 595 -17.29 -22.54 -10.51
N LEU A 596 -17.52 -22.68 -9.20
CA LEU A 596 -17.29 -23.96 -8.52
C LEU A 596 -18.20 -25.09 -9.05
N LEU A 597 -19.52 -24.86 -9.10
CA LEU A 597 -20.47 -25.89 -9.56
C LEU A 597 -20.26 -26.28 -11.03
N PRO A 598 -20.13 -25.33 -11.99
CA PRO A 598 -19.78 -25.68 -13.37
C PRO A 598 -18.43 -26.39 -13.48
N ALA A 599 -17.42 -25.98 -12.71
CA ALA A 599 -16.11 -26.60 -12.77
C ALA A 599 -16.09 -28.02 -12.19
N LEU A 600 -16.83 -28.28 -11.10
CA LEU A 600 -17.07 -29.63 -10.59
C LEU A 600 -17.76 -30.51 -11.63
N TYR A 601 -18.83 -30.01 -12.26
CA TYR A 601 -19.56 -30.74 -13.30
C TYR A 601 -18.67 -31.07 -14.52
N ASN A 602 -17.95 -30.08 -15.04
CA ASN A 602 -17.06 -30.25 -16.20
C ASN A 602 -15.93 -31.23 -15.88
N SER A 603 -15.30 -31.11 -14.70
CA SER A 603 -14.26 -32.03 -14.25
C SER A 603 -14.78 -33.45 -14.06
N LEU A 604 -16.05 -33.59 -13.65
CA LEU A 604 -16.73 -34.88 -13.52
C LEU A 604 -17.00 -35.54 -14.88
N CYS A 605 -17.46 -34.77 -15.87
CA CYS A 605 -17.71 -35.26 -17.23
C CYS A 605 -16.43 -35.75 -17.91
N VAL A 606 -15.31 -35.06 -17.71
CA VAL A 606 -14.00 -35.42 -18.29
C VAL A 606 -13.25 -36.45 -17.43
N LYS A 607 -13.70 -36.72 -16.20
CA LYS A 607 -13.08 -37.61 -15.20
C LYS A 607 -11.65 -37.21 -14.81
N THR A 608 -11.39 -35.91 -14.71
CA THR A 608 -10.08 -35.39 -14.27
C THR A 608 -10.01 -35.36 -12.74
N TRP A 609 -9.57 -36.46 -12.13
CA TRP A 609 -9.57 -36.64 -10.68
C TRP A 609 -8.79 -35.57 -9.90
N SER A 610 -7.66 -35.09 -10.45
CA SER A 610 -6.85 -34.05 -9.82
C SER A 610 -7.59 -32.71 -9.72
N LEU A 611 -8.32 -32.31 -10.76
CA LEU A 611 -9.13 -31.10 -10.78
C LEU A 611 -10.35 -31.23 -9.86
N LEU A 612 -11.02 -32.39 -9.88
CA LEU A 612 -12.12 -32.67 -8.94
C LEU A 612 -11.67 -32.53 -7.49
N LEU A 613 -10.51 -33.10 -7.15
CA LEU A 613 -9.97 -33.02 -5.80
C LEU A 613 -9.67 -31.57 -5.39
N LEU A 614 -9.08 -30.77 -6.29
CA LEU A 614 -8.83 -29.35 -6.05
C LEU A 614 -10.13 -28.58 -5.78
N TRP A 615 -11.16 -28.78 -6.60
CA TRP A 615 -12.45 -28.11 -6.41
C TRP A 615 -13.17 -28.55 -5.13
N LEU A 616 -13.02 -29.82 -4.75
CA LEU A 616 -13.50 -30.32 -3.45
C LEU A 616 -12.72 -29.72 -2.28
N GLU A 617 -11.42 -29.47 -2.42
CA GLU A 617 -10.61 -28.79 -1.40
C GLU A 617 -11.01 -27.31 -1.23
N VAL A 618 -11.26 -26.61 -2.34
CA VAL A 618 -11.86 -25.26 -2.31
C VAL A 618 -13.22 -25.31 -1.63
N LEU A 619 -14.08 -26.27 -1.98
CA LEU A 619 -15.38 -26.42 -1.35
C LEU A 619 -15.29 -26.71 0.14
N ARG A 620 -14.34 -27.56 0.55
CA ARG A 620 -14.08 -27.86 1.96
C ARG A 620 -13.75 -26.60 2.74
N SER A 621 -13.03 -25.65 2.14
CA SER A 621 -12.71 -24.37 2.80
C SER A 621 -13.94 -23.50 3.12
N PHE A 622 -15.08 -23.71 2.45
CA PHE A 622 -16.37 -23.12 2.84
C PHE A 622 -16.96 -23.82 4.07
N THR A 623 -16.72 -25.11 4.21
CA THR A 623 -17.34 -25.96 5.24
C THR A 623 -16.53 -26.06 6.54
N ASP A 624 -15.22 -25.88 6.48
CA ASP A 624 -14.31 -25.97 7.65
C ASP A 624 -14.12 -24.62 8.38
N GLY A 625 -14.77 -23.56 7.90
CA GLY A 625 -14.75 -22.23 8.51
C GLY A 625 -13.55 -21.34 8.12
N ARG A 626 -12.69 -21.78 7.18
CA ARG A 626 -11.63 -20.92 6.63
C ARG A 626 -12.18 -19.74 5.82
N ILE A 627 -13.29 -19.94 5.13
CA ILE A 627 -14.06 -18.86 4.49
C ILE A 627 -15.12 -18.36 5.46
N LYS A 628 -15.01 -17.10 5.89
CA LYS A 628 -15.92 -16.47 6.86
C LYS A 628 -17.07 -15.71 6.19
N ASN A 629 -16.83 -15.15 5.01
CA ASN A 629 -17.78 -14.27 4.31
C ASN A 629 -18.53 -15.02 3.21
N HIS A 630 -19.38 -15.97 3.59
CA HIS A 630 -20.29 -16.64 2.65
C HIS A 630 -21.73 -16.55 3.16
N THR A 631 -22.58 -15.80 2.46
CA THR A 631 -24.03 -15.75 2.71
C THR A 631 -24.75 -16.50 1.61
N ASP A 632 -25.82 -17.22 1.95
CA ASP A 632 -26.70 -17.92 0.99
C ASP A 632 -25.98 -18.97 0.12
N VAL A 633 -25.25 -19.89 0.76
CA VAL A 633 -24.67 -21.05 0.05
C VAL A 633 -25.80 -21.88 -0.58
N PRO A 634 -25.72 -22.23 -1.87
CA PRO A 634 -26.74 -23.04 -2.55
C PRO A 634 -26.62 -24.52 -2.13
N GLU A 635 -27.00 -24.84 -0.90
CA GLU A 635 -26.82 -26.15 -0.26
C GLU A 635 -27.50 -27.29 -1.06
N CYS A 636 -28.71 -27.10 -1.57
CA CYS A 636 -29.44 -28.11 -2.35
C CYS A 636 -28.72 -28.49 -3.67
N PRO A 637 -28.41 -27.55 -4.59
CA PRO A 637 -27.60 -27.84 -5.78
C PRO A 637 -26.24 -28.47 -5.45
N LEU A 638 -25.61 -28.03 -4.37
CA LEU A 638 -24.32 -28.53 -3.92
C LEU A 638 -24.40 -29.99 -3.46
N LEU A 639 -25.39 -30.35 -2.66
CA LEU A 639 -25.62 -31.72 -2.21
C LEU A 639 -25.93 -32.66 -3.39
N VAL A 640 -26.68 -32.19 -4.40
CA VAL A 640 -26.91 -32.96 -5.62
C VAL A 640 -25.61 -33.15 -6.41
N MET A 641 -24.79 -32.10 -6.56
CA MET A 641 -23.49 -32.20 -7.24
C MET A 641 -22.56 -33.17 -6.50
N LEU A 642 -22.46 -33.08 -5.17
CA LEU A 642 -21.65 -33.99 -4.36
C LEU A 642 -22.14 -35.43 -4.46
N ALA A 643 -23.46 -35.65 -4.49
CA ALA A 643 -24.04 -36.97 -4.73
C ALA A 643 -23.63 -37.53 -6.11
N GLN A 644 -23.64 -36.70 -7.16
CA GLN A 644 -23.15 -37.09 -8.49
C GLN A 644 -21.66 -37.40 -8.50
N VAL A 645 -20.85 -36.58 -7.81
CA VAL A 645 -19.41 -36.83 -7.65
C VAL A 645 -19.16 -38.15 -6.96
N LEU A 646 -19.88 -38.46 -5.86
CA LEU A 646 -19.76 -39.74 -5.16
C LEU A 646 -20.17 -40.92 -6.03
N GLU A 647 -21.24 -40.80 -6.82
CA GLU A 647 -21.72 -41.89 -7.67
C GLU A 647 -20.76 -42.18 -8.83
N VAL A 648 -20.18 -41.15 -9.45
CA VAL A 648 -19.25 -41.31 -10.57
C VAL A 648 -17.83 -41.67 -10.11
N SER A 649 -17.39 -41.21 -8.94
CA SER A 649 -16.08 -41.56 -8.37
C SER A 649 -16.06 -42.92 -7.69
N ARG A 650 -17.23 -43.49 -7.34
CA ARG A 650 -17.29 -44.84 -6.80
C ARG A 650 -16.88 -45.84 -7.88
N TRP A 651 -15.84 -46.60 -7.59
CA TRP A 651 -15.26 -47.55 -8.53
C TRP A 651 -15.88 -48.94 -8.39
N ASN A 652 -15.57 -49.80 -9.34
CA ASN A 652 -15.70 -51.25 -9.24
C ASN A 652 -14.33 -51.89 -9.53
N LEU A 653 -14.27 -53.22 -9.62
CA LEU A 653 -13.01 -53.95 -9.81
C LEU A 653 -12.20 -53.49 -11.03
N ILE A 654 -12.89 -53.15 -12.13
CA ILE A 654 -12.25 -52.82 -13.42
C ILE A 654 -12.14 -51.31 -13.66
N THR A 655 -12.80 -50.48 -12.85
CA THR A 655 -12.72 -49.00 -12.92
C THR A 655 -11.93 -48.38 -11.77
N PHE A 656 -11.31 -49.19 -10.92
CA PHE A 656 -10.51 -48.71 -9.79
C PHE A 656 -9.40 -47.76 -10.24
N SER A 657 -9.31 -46.61 -9.57
CA SER A 657 -8.14 -45.73 -9.66
C SER A 657 -7.89 -45.06 -8.32
N PRO A 658 -6.62 -44.88 -7.90
CA PRO A 658 -6.29 -44.18 -6.65
C PRO A 658 -6.86 -42.76 -6.59
N GLY A 659 -6.88 -42.05 -7.74
CA GLY A 659 -7.46 -40.70 -7.82
C GLY A 659 -8.96 -40.68 -7.52
N ALA A 660 -9.71 -41.67 -7.99
CA ALA A 660 -11.14 -41.79 -7.68
C ALA A 660 -11.37 -42.06 -6.19
N VAL A 661 -10.49 -42.83 -5.53
CA VAL A 661 -10.53 -43.05 -4.07
C VAL A 661 -10.38 -41.73 -3.32
N SER A 662 -9.36 -40.94 -3.66
CA SER A 662 -9.10 -39.64 -3.01
C SER A 662 -10.26 -38.66 -3.21
N VAL A 663 -10.83 -38.59 -4.41
CA VAL A 663 -12.02 -37.76 -4.70
C VAL A 663 -13.23 -38.23 -3.88
N CYS A 664 -13.44 -39.54 -3.79
CA CYS A 664 -14.55 -40.10 -3.03
C CYS A 664 -14.41 -39.80 -1.53
N GLU A 665 -13.22 -39.95 -0.93
CA GLU A 665 -12.97 -39.59 0.47
C GLU A 665 -13.23 -38.12 0.75
N GLU A 666 -12.69 -37.23 -0.09
CA GLU A 666 -12.84 -35.79 0.10
C GLU A 666 -14.31 -35.37 -0.07
N ALA A 667 -15.01 -35.93 -1.06
CA ALA A 667 -16.44 -35.68 -1.27
C ALA A 667 -17.28 -36.18 -0.07
N LEU A 668 -16.96 -37.33 0.52
CA LEU A 668 -17.65 -37.84 1.72
C LEU A 668 -17.47 -36.90 2.92
N LEU A 669 -16.26 -36.36 3.12
CA LEU A 669 -15.99 -35.37 4.18
C LEU A 669 -16.83 -34.10 3.98
N VAL A 670 -16.87 -33.58 2.76
CA VAL A 670 -17.65 -32.39 2.42
C VAL A 670 -19.15 -32.65 2.57
N VAL A 671 -19.67 -33.80 2.09
CA VAL A 671 -21.09 -34.16 2.23
C VAL A 671 -21.53 -34.17 3.69
N ARG A 672 -20.74 -34.75 4.59
CA ARG A 672 -21.08 -34.78 6.03
C ARG A 672 -21.24 -33.37 6.59
N THR A 673 -20.38 -32.44 6.20
CA THR A 673 -20.41 -31.07 6.70
C THR A 673 -21.54 -30.26 6.07
N VAL A 674 -21.70 -30.30 4.75
CA VAL A 674 -22.78 -29.59 4.04
C VAL A 674 -24.15 -30.13 4.45
N MET A 675 -24.30 -31.45 4.60
CA MET A 675 -25.54 -32.07 5.08
C MET A 675 -25.88 -31.60 6.49
N LYS A 676 -24.89 -31.52 7.39
CA LYS A 676 -25.09 -31.02 8.74
C LYS A 676 -25.52 -29.55 8.74
N MET A 677 -24.88 -28.71 7.91
CA MET A 677 -25.25 -27.29 7.74
C MET A 677 -26.69 -27.17 7.23
N PHE A 678 -27.01 -27.82 6.11
CA PHE A 678 -28.34 -27.83 5.51
C PHE A 678 -29.40 -28.29 6.50
N LEU A 679 -29.19 -29.43 7.18
CA LEU A 679 -30.16 -29.92 8.13
C LEU A 679 -30.27 -28.99 9.34
N SER A 680 -29.20 -28.36 9.82
CA SER A 680 -29.26 -27.49 11.01
C SER A 680 -30.21 -26.29 10.83
N THR A 681 -30.41 -25.82 9.60
CA THR A 681 -31.33 -24.73 9.29
C THR A 681 -32.79 -25.19 9.16
N LYS A 682 -33.05 -26.50 9.10
CA LYS A 682 -34.39 -27.08 8.91
C LYS A 682 -34.99 -27.60 10.21
N THR A 683 -36.14 -27.05 10.60
CA THR A 683 -36.95 -27.53 11.73
C THR A 683 -38.06 -28.48 11.31
N VAL A 684 -38.58 -28.33 10.09
CA VAL A 684 -39.65 -29.15 9.50
C VAL A 684 -39.29 -29.59 8.08
N GLU A 685 -39.97 -30.63 7.60
CA GLU A 685 -39.78 -31.14 6.24
C GLU A 685 -40.46 -30.20 5.21
N ASP A 686 -39.69 -29.25 4.69
CA ASP A 686 -40.15 -28.26 3.73
C ASP A 686 -40.07 -28.74 2.26
N LYS A 687 -40.42 -27.86 1.31
CA LYS A 687 -40.40 -28.17 -0.13
C LYS A 687 -39.00 -28.50 -0.65
N GLU A 688 -37.96 -27.88 -0.09
CA GLU A 688 -36.57 -28.10 -0.52
C GLU A 688 -36.07 -29.46 -0.07
N VAL A 689 -36.37 -29.85 1.18
CA VAL A 689 -36.06 -31.18 1.71
C VAL A 689 -36.74 -32.26 0.86
N LYS A 690 -38.04 -32.12 0.57
CA LYS A 690 -38.78 -33.09 -0.26
C LYS A 690 -38.24 -33.19 -1.68
N TRP A 691 -37.90 -32.05 -2.28
CA TRP A 691 -37.28 -32.02 -3.61
C TRP A 691 -35.94 -32.74 -3.61
N LEU A 692 -35.09 -32.49 -2.61
CA LEU A 692 -33.79 -33.12 -2.49
C LEU A 692 -33.91 -34.63 -2.27
N GLN A 693 -34.82 -35.07 -1.38
CA GLN A 693 -35.13 -36.49 -1.16
C GLN A 693 -35.49 -37.17 -2.49
N MET A 694 -36.48 -36.61 -3.20
CA MET A 694 -36.94 -37.15 -4.49
C MET A 694 -35.83 -37.17 -5.54
N LYS A 695 -34.99 -36.13 -5.58
CA LYS A 695 -33.91 -36.02 -6.56
C LYS A 695 -32.80 -37.04 -6.31
N LEU A 696 -32.42 -37.25 -5.05
CA LEU A 696 -31.35 -38.18 -4.66
C LEU A 696 -31.79 -39.65 -4.70
N ASP A 697 -33.06 -39.92 -4.37
CA ASP A 697 -33.62 -41.28 -4.38
C ASP A 697 -33.54 -41.95 -5.77
N GLY A 698 -33.62 -41.15 -6.83
CA GLY A 698 -33.64 -41.64 -8.21
C GLY A 698 -32.29 -42.07 -8.81
N PHE A 699 -31.15 -41.82 -8.17
CA PHE A 699 -29.84 -42.17 -8.76
C PHE A 699 -28.72 -42.59 -7.80
N LEU A 700 -28.88 -42.45 -6.48
CA LEU A 700 -27.83 -42.84 -5.54
C LEU A 700 -27.79 -44.36 -5.34
N SER A 701 -26.61 -44.95 -5.48
CA SER A 701 -26.37 -46.34 -5.06
C SER A 701 -26.63 -46.53 -3.55
N PRO A 702 -26.99 -47.75 -3.10
CA PRO A 702 -27.29 -48.02 -1.70
C PRO A 702 -26.19 -47.59 -0.71
N LEU A 703 -24.91 -47.76 -1.09
CA LEU A 703 -23.76 -47.35 -0.27
C LEU A 703 -23.70 -45.83 -0.12
N ASN A 704 -23.80 -45.09 -1.22
CA ASN A 704 -23.75 -43.63 -1.21
C ASN A 704 -24.99 -43.02 -0.53
N LYS A 705 -26.17 -43.61 -0.73
CA LYS A 705 -27.43 -43.19 -0.11
C LYS A 705 -27.37 -43.20 1.41
N SER A 706 -26.59 -44.11 2.01
CA SER A 706 -26.41 -44.18 3.45
C SER A 706 -25.85 -42.88 4.07
N TYR A 707 -25.04 -42.13 3.33
CA TYR A 707 -24.49 -40.83 3.77
C TYR A 707 -25.50 -39.70 3.77
N PHE A 708 -26.61 -39.87 3.04
CA PHE A 708 -27.71 -38.93 2.98
C PHE A 708 -28.88 -39.35 3.87
N SER A 709 -28.79 -40.48 4.58
CA SER A 709 -29.87 -41.05 5.42
C SER A 709 -30.48 -40.06 6.43
N GLN A 710 -29.68 -39.12 6.96
CA GLN A 710 -30.13 -38.07 7.87
C GLN A 710 -31.23 -37.17 7.26
N LEU A 711 -31.29 -37.06 5.93
CA LEU A 711 -32.28 -36.29 5.20
C LEU A 711 -33.71 -36.84 5.35
N TRP A 712 -33.87 -38.13 5.64
CA TRP A 712 -35.17 -38.73 5.96
C TRP A 712 -35.31 -38.99 7.45
N SER A 713 -34.27 -39.53 8.11
CA SER A 713 -34.36 -39.96 9.51
C SER A 713 -34.61 -38.79 10.47
N LYS A 714 -34.11 -37.59 10.17
CA LYS A 714 -34.39 -36.37 10.96
C LYS A 714 -35.89 -36.03 11.01
N PHE A 715 -36.64 -36.38 9.96
CA PHE A 715 -38.06 -36.05 9.84
C PHE A 715 -38.97 -37.26 10.06
N GLY A 716 -38.48 -38.27 10.81
CA GLY A 716 -39.27 -39.44 11.20
C GLY A 716 -39.67 -40.34 10.03
N ARG A 717 -39.01 -40.21 8.88
CA ARG A 717 -39.16 -41.13 7.75
C ARG A 717 -38.01 -42.12 7.76
N ASP A 718 -38.33 -43.37 7.54
CA ASP A 718 -37.31 -44.33 7.18
C ASP A 718 -36.79 -43.95 5.79
N TRP A 719 -35.48 -43.68 5.67
CA TRP A 719 -34.85 -43.31 4.39
C TRP A 719 -34.92 -44.45 3.36
N ALA A 720 -35.25 -45.65 3.84
CA ALA A 720 -35.61 -46.77 3.01
C ALA A 720 -36.61 -47.65 3.78
N PRO A 721 -37.59 -48.27 3.08
CA PRO A 721 -38.59 -49.12 3.71
C PRO A 721 -37.91 -50.27 4.47
N ALA A 722 -38.60 -50.91 5.41
CA ALA A 722 -38.11 -52.17 5.95
C ALA A 722 -37.80 -53.11 4.76
N PRO A 723 -36.52 -53.51 4.55
CA PRO A 723 -35.45 -53.65 5.54
C PRO A 723 -34.14 -52.85 5.26
N TYR A 724 -34.13 -51.52 5.30
CA TYR A 724 -32.92 -50.75 4.95
C TYR A 724 -32.51 -49.64 5.97
N ASN A 725 -31.96 -50.04 7.12
CA ASN A 725 -31.11 -49.16 7.98
C ASN A 725 -29.61 -49.50 7.76
N ILE A 726 -28.63 -48.77 8.30
CA ILE A 726 -27.19 -49.07 8.03
C ILE A 726 -26.71 -50.42 8.61
N ASN A 727 -27.32 -50.89 9.70
CA ASN A 727 -27.16 -52.25 10.22
C ASN A 727 -27.89 -53.27 9.33
N THR A 728 -28.92 -52.85 8.59
CA THR A 728 -29.61 -53.63 7.56
C THR A 728 -28.97 -53.53 6.18
N PHE A 729 -28.18 -52.50 5.86
CA PHE A 729 -27.44 -52.33 4.61
C PHE A 729 -26.37 -53.43 4.47
N LEU A 730 -25.69 -53.74 5.57
CA LEU A 730 -24.83 -54.93 5.64
C LEU A 730 -25.62 -56.22 5.41
N LEU A 731 -26.85 -56.32 5.92
CA LEU A 731 -27.75 -57.47 5.72
C LEU A 731 -28.41 -57.53 4.33
N ASP A 732 -28.50 -56.41 3.60
CA ASP A 732 -29.11 -56.34 2.26
C ASP A 732 -28.07 -56.39 1.13
N VAL A 733 -26.82 -55.96 1.33
CA VAL A 733 -25.70 -56.42 0.47
C VAL A 733 -25.51 -57.95 0.59
N ILE A 734 -26.05 -58.54 1.66
CA ILE A 734 -26.15 -59.99 1.89
C ILE A 734 -27.43 -60.60 1.26
N GLN A 735 -28.48 -59.83 0.94
CA GLN A 735 -29.78 -60.35 0.50
C GLN A 735 -30.27 -59.89 -0.90
N ASN A 736 -29.85 -58.73 -1.40
CA ASN A 736 -30.26 -58.20 -2.71
C ASN A 736 -29.20 -58.45 -3.78
N ASP A 737 -29.41 -59.54 -4.52
CA ASP A 737 -28.79 -59.87 -5.79
C ASP A 737 -29.19 -58.84 -6.87
N GLU A 738 -28.45 -57.74 -7.00
CA GLU A 738 -28.49 -56.88 -8.21
C GLU A 738 -27.18 -56.84 -9.01
N PHE A 739 -26.19 -57.67 -8.65
CA PHE A 739 -25.12 -58.07 -9.58
C PHE A 739 -25.52 -59.33 -10.34
N SER A 740 -26.56 -59.21 -11.16
CA SER A 740 -27.00 -60.26 -12.06
C SER A 740 -26.13 -60.32 -13.32
N ASP A 741 -24.88 -60.76 -13.16
CA ASP A 741 -24.22 -61.47 -14.25
C ASP A 741 -24.26 -62.97 -13.95
N GLU A 742 -24.40 -63.79 -14.99
CA GLU A 742 -24.52 -65.25 -14.91
C GLU A 742 -23.42 -65.90 -14.05
N THR A 743 -22.26 -65.25 -13.96
CA THR A 743 -21.11 -65.64 -13.13
C THR A 743 -21.39 -65.50 -11.63
N GLY A 744 -22.10 -64.44 -11.21
CA GLY A 744 -22.53 -64.24 -9.83
C GLY A 744 -23.52 -65.30 -9.36
N LYS A 745 -24.47 -65.71 -10.22
CA LYS A 745 -25.43 -66.78 -9.94
C LYS A 745 -24.76 -68.15 -9.78
N LYS A 746 -23.79 -68.49 -10.65
CA LYS A 746 -23.03 -69.75 -10.54
C LYS A 746 -22.15 -69.84 -9.29
N VAL A 747 -21.62 -68.71 -8.81
CA VAL A 747 -20.86 -68.67 -7.55
C VAL A 747 -21.79 -68.76 -6.34
N VAL A 748 -22.94 -68.07 -6.34
CA VAL A 748 -23.95 -68.20 -5.29
C VAL A 748 -24.54 -69.62 -5.22
N GLU A 749 -24.74 -70.30 -6.35
CA GLU A 749 -25.15 -71.72 -6.39
C GLU A 749 -24.08 -72.67 -5.83
N LEU A 750 -22.78 -72.38 -6.05
CA LEU A 750 -21.68 -73.13 -5.45
C LEU A 750 -21.65 -73.01 -3.91
N PHE A 751 -22.10 -71.89 -3.34
CA PHE A 751 -22.09 -71.66 -1.89
C PHE A 751 -23.43 -71.94 -1.19
N ARG A 752 -24.56 -71.96 -1.91
CA ARG A 752 -25.88 -72.40 -1.39
C ARG A 752 -25.91 -73.89 -0.99
N GLY A 753 -24.93 -74.69 -1.42
CA GLY A 753 -24.73 -76.06 -0.95
C GLY A 753 -24.20 -76.18 0.48
N SER A 754 -23.83 -75.07 1.15
CA SER A 754 -23.36 -75.08 2.54
C SER A 754 -24.38 -74.41 3.47
N GLU A 755 -24.84 -75.13 4.50
CA GLU A 755 -25.87 -74.66 5.46
C GLU A 755 -25.38 -73.54 6.43
N ASN A 756 -24.16 -73.02 6.26
CA ASN A 756 -23.57 -72.05 7.18
C ASN A 756 -23.83 -70.58 6.77
N LYS A 757 -24.65 -69.89 7.56
CA LYS A 757 -24.92 -68.44 7.45
C LYS A 757 -23.64 -67.58 7.51
N GLU A 758 -22.57 -68.06 8.12
CA GLU A 758 -21.27 -67.37 8.20
C GLU A 758 -20.65 -67.14 6.82
N ASN A 759 -20.76 -68.10 5.89
CA ASN A 759 -20.20 -67.99 4.53
C ASN A 759 -20.85 -66.86 3.70
N LEU A 760 -22.10 -66.51 4.01
CA LEU A 760 -22.84 -65.44 3.34
C LEU A 760 -22.27 -64.06 3.69
N PHE A 761 -21.84 -63.85 4.95
CA PHE A 761 -21.18 -62.62 5.38
C PHE A 761 -19.82 -62.46 4.69
N HIS A 762 -18.98 -63.49 4.69
CA HIS A 762 -17.66 -63.44 4.05
C HIS A 762 -17.75 -63.09 2.55
N PHE A 763 -18.72 -63.65 1.84
CA PHE A 763 -18.93 -63.34 0.42
C PHE A 763 -19.38 -61.89 0.19
N SER A 764 -20.32 -61.38 0.97
CA SER A 764 -20.78 -59.99 0.83
C SER A 764 -19.70 -58.97 1.21
N PHE A 765 -18.91 -59.24 2.24
CA PHE A 765 -17.76 -58.40 2.58
C PHE A 765 -16.66 -58.46 1.51
N SER A 766 -16.43 -59.60 0.87
CA SER A 766 -15.48 -59.69 -0.26
C SER A 766 -15.87 -58.82 -1.47
N LYS A 767 -17.16 -58.49 -1.62
CA LYS A 767 -17.66 -57.56 -2.64
C LYS A 767 -17.73 -56.11 -2.16
N LEU A 768 -18.07 -55.88 -0.90
CA LEU A 768 -18.25 -54.55 -0.33
C LEU A 768 -16.91 -53.86 -0.04
N LEU A 769 -15.97 -54.56 0.60
CA LEU A 769 -14.71 -53.99 1.06
C LEU A 769 -13.87 -53.38 -0.08
N PRO A 770 -13.76 -53.99 -1.27
CA PRO A 770 -13.07 -53.36 -2.39
C PRO A 770 -13.65 -52.02 -2.81
N LEU A 771 -14.94 -51.75 -2.55
CA LEU A 771 -15.65 -50.50 -2.91
C LEU A 771 -15.57 -49.42 -1.82
N CYS A 772 -15.05 -49.78 -0.64
CA CYS A 772 -14.95 -48.89 0.50
C CYS A 772 -13.66 -48.05 0.45
N THR A 773 -13.79 -46.77 0.79
CA THR A 773 -12.69 -45.84 1.09
C THR A 773 -11.92 -46.26 2.36
N PRO A 774 -10.67 -45.81 2.57
CA PRO A 774 -9.93 -46.11 3.80
C PRO A 774 -10.70 -45.73 5.07
N THR A 775 -11.39 -44.58 5.05
CA THR A 775 -12.25 -44.15 6.15
C THR A 775 -13.44 -45.09 6.40
N GLU A 776 -14.07 -45.61 5.34
CA GLU A 776 -15.14 -46.61 5.43
C GLU A 776 -14.65 -47.93 6.01
N TRP A 777 -13.46 -48.39 5.61
CA TRP A 777 -12.83 -49.58 6.18
C TRP A 777 -12.65 -49.45 7.71
N LYS A 778 -12.16 -48.30 8.18
CA LYS A 778 -12.01 -48.00 9.61
C LYS A 778 -13.36 -47.94 10.33
N ILE A 779 -14.35 -47.27 9.76
CA ILE A 779 -15.70 -47.18 10.34
C ILE A 779 -16.36 -48.56 10.44
N LEU A 780 -16.23 -49.39 9.39
CA LEU A 780 -16.77 -50.75 9.40
C LEU A 780 -16.10 -51.61 10.47
N ALA A 781 -14.76 -51.56 10.57
CA ALA A 781 -14.02 -52.26 11.61
C ALA A 781 -14.49 -51.83 13.02
N LYS A 782 -14.60 -50.52 13.25
CA LYS A 782 -15.07 -49.97 14.54
C LYS A 782 -16.52 -50.33 14.86
N ARG A 783 -17.44 -50.31 13.88
CA ARG A 783 -18.85 -50.64 14.11
C ARG A 783 -19.12 -52.12 14.31
N MET A 784 -18.33 -53.00 13.68
CA MET A 784 -18.45 -54.44 13.95
C MET A 784 -18.20 -54.75 15.42
N LYS A 785 -17.30 -54.00 16.09
CA LYS A 785 -17.11 -54.04 17.55
C LYS A 785 -18.40 -53.84 18.32
N GLU A 786 -19.22 -52.88 17.90
CA GLU A 786 -20.49 -52.53 18.55
C GLU A 786 -21.57 -53.59 18.28
N ILE A 787 -21.55 -54.24 17.11
CA ILE A 787 -22.52 -55.28 16.72
C ILE A 787 -22.27 -56.61 17.44
N ASN A 788 -21.00 -56.99 17.70
CA ASN A 788 -20.66 -58.22 18.42
C ASN A 788 -21.15 -58.23 19.88
N ILE A 789 -21.52 -57.07 20.43
CA ILE A 789 -22.15 -56.95 21.76
C ILE A 789 -23.57 -57.57 21.75
N CYS A 790 -24.20 -57.74 20.58
CA CYS A 790 -25.59 -58.18 20.47
C CYS A 790 -25.79 -59.68 20.16
N THR A 791 -24.78 -60.42 19.68
CA THR A 791 -25.00 -61.78 19.15
C THR A 791 -24.24 -62.92 19.82
N SER A 792 -23.25 -62.66 20.70
CA SER A 792 -22.65 -63.73 21.51
C SER A 792 -22.09 -63.20 22.84
N LYS A 793 -22.16 -64.02 23.90
CA LYS A 793 -21.66 -63.69 25.25
C LYS A 793 -20.12 -63.61 25.35
N VAL A 794 -19.40 -63.58 24.23
CA VAL A 794 -17.94 -63.60 24.20
C VAL A 794 -17.44 -62.27 23.63
N GLU A 795 -16.85 -61.45 24.49
CA GLU A 795 -16.20 -60.16 24.17
C GLU A 795 -14.88 -60.35 23.39
N SER A 796 -14.83 -61.23 22.39
CA SER A 796 -13.60 -61.45 21.61
C SER A 796 -13.67 -60.76 20.24
N PRO A 797 -12.67 -59.91 19.88
CA PRO A 797 -12.57 -59.29 18.55
C PRO A 797 -12.17 -60.26 17.41
N GLY A 798 -11.84 -61.51 17.71
CA GLY A 798 -11.32 -62.52 16.76
C GLY A 798 -12.18 -62.78 15.52
N PRO A 799 -13.52 -62.94 15.64
CA PRO A 799 -14.40 -63.18 14.49
C PRO A 799 -14.37 -62.08 13.42
N GLN A 800 -14.11 -60.82 13.82
CA GLN A 800 -14.04 -59.69 12.90
C GLN A 800 -12.77 -59.76 12.04
N MET A 801 -11.65 -60.14 12.66
CA MET A 801 -10.36 -60.27 11.96
C MET A 801 -10.40 -61.38 10.93
N HIS A 802 -11.03 -62.49 11.30
CA HIS A 802 -11.31 -63.57 10.37
C HIS A 802 -12.17 -63.10 9.22
N LEU A 803 -13.26 -62.35 9.48
CA LEU A 803 -14.11 -61.82 8.43
C LEU A 803 -13.37 -60.95 7.41
N PHE A 804 -12.55 -59.98 7.86
CA PHE A 804 -11.77 -59.12 6.95
C PHE A 804 -10.71 -59.90 6.17
N ALA A 805 -9.94 -60.77 6.82
CA ALA A 805 -8.91 -61.58 6.17
C ALA A 805 -9.52 -62.58 5.17
N ASP A 806 -10.59 -63.27 5.54
CA ASP A 806 -11.30 -64.22 4.68
C ASP A 806 -11.95 -63.52 3.49
N SER A 807 -12.43 -62.29 3.68
CA SER A 807 -12.99 -61.48 2.58
C SER A 807 -11.93 -61.09 1.55
N VAL A 808 -10.71 -60.75 1.99
CA VAL A 808 -9.58 -60.47 1.08
C VAL A 808 -9.09 -61.75 0.41
N LEU A 809 -9.08 -62.90 1.11
CA LEU A 809 -8.77 -64.20 0.50
C LEU A 809 -9.79 -64.61 -0.56
N LEU A 810 -11.08 -64.41 -0.30
CA LEU A 810 -12.14 -64.62 -1.28
C LEU A 810 -12.00 -63.68 -2.48
N PHE A 811 -11.63 -62.42 -2.24
CA PHE A 811 -11.37 -61.46 -3.31
C PHE A 811 -10.19 -61.87 -4.20
N LEU A 812 -9.08 -62.31 -3.60
CA LEU A 812 -7.93 -62.91 -4.29
C LEU A 812 -8.33 -64.13 -5.13
N PHE A 813 -9.16 -65.01 -4.56
CA PHE A 813 -9.65 -66.19 -5.25
C PHE A 813 -10.51 -65.82 -6.47
N VAL A 814 -11.38 -64.80 -6.36
CA VAL A 814 -12.20 -64.31 -7.47
C VAL A 814 -11.32 -63.74 -8.58
N ILE A 815 -10.33 -62.90 -8.26
CA ILE A 815 -9.40 -62.33 -9.25
C ILE A 815 -8.64 -63.44 -9.99
N LYS A 816 -8.23 -64.49 -9.27
CA LYS A 816 -7.54 -65.66 -9.84
C LYS A 816 -8.44 -66.51 -10.72
N ARG A 817 -9.67 -66.79 -10.29
CA ARG A 817 -10.64 -67.64 -10.99
C ARG A 817 -11.12 -66.99 -12.29
N GLU A 818 -11.38 -65.69 -12.27
CA GLU A 818 -11.88 -64.95 -13.43
C GLU A 818 -10.76 -64.58 -14.43
N GLY A 819 -9.50 -64.91 -14.14
CA GLY A 819 -8.37 -64.63 -15.03
C GLY A 819 -8.03 -63.13 -15.15
N ILE A 820 -8.47 -62.30 -14.20
CA ILE A 820 -8.31 -60.82 -14.22
C ILE A 820 -6.95 -60.41 -13.63
N GLN A 821 -6.04 -61.36 -13.40
CA GLN A 821 -4.72 -61.12 -12.79
C GLN A 821 -3.80 -60.21 -13.60
N GLU A 822 -4.09 -59.98 -14.88
CA GLU A 822 -3.34 -59.08 -15.76
C GLU A 822 -3.98 -57.69 -15.88
N ASN A 823 -5.17 -57.47 -15.31
CA ASN A 823 -5.83 -56.16 -15.35
C ASN A 823 -5.24 -55.23 -14.28
N GLU A 824 -4.66 -54.12 -14.72
CA GLU A 824 -3.99 -53.15 -13.86
C GLU A 824 -4.93 -52.54 -12.80
N CYS A 825 -6.18 -52.23 -13.15
CA CYS A 825 -7.16 -51.69 -12.20
C CYS A 825 -7.49 -52.72 -11.10
N ALA A 826 -7.69 -53.98 -11.48
CA ALA A 826 -8.02 -55.04 -10.53
C ALA A 826 -6.85 -55.34 -9.57
N LEU A 827 -5.62 -55.35 -10.10
CA LEU A 827 -4.40 -55.48 -9.29
C LEU A 827 -4.21 -54.28 -8.35
N SER A 828 -4.47 -53.07 -8.83
CA SER A 828 -4.41 -51.84 -8.03
C SER A 828 -5.48 -51.82 -6.93
N CYS A 829 -6.70 -52.31 -7.23
CA CYS A 829 -7.78 -52.45 -6.25
C CYS A 829 -7.45 -53.50 -5.17
N LEU A 830 -6.78 -54.59 -5.57
CA LEU A 830 -6.29 -55.62 -4.66
C LEU A 830 -5.17 -55.10 -3.77
N ASP A 831 -4.16 -54.43 -4.33
CA ASP A 831 -3.09 -53.77 -3.56
C ASP A 831 -3.68 -52.80 -2.54
N TYR A 832 -4.62 -51.95 -2.97
CA TYR A 832 -5.37 -51.04 -2.12
C TYR A 832 -6.13 -51.75 -0.99
N SER A 833 -6.84 -52.84 -1.28
CA SER A 833 -7.60 -53.61 -0.28
C SER A 833 -6.68 -54.25 0.77
N ILE A 834 -5.51 -54.75 0.35
CA ILE A 834 -4.50 -55.32 1.25
C ILE A 834 -3.89 -54.23 2.13
N ARG A 835 -3.59 -53.05 1.57
CA ARG A 835 -3.10 -51.91 2.35
C ARG A 835 -4.10 -51.48 3.41
N ASN A 836 -5.38 -51.38 3.05
CA ASN A 836 -6.43 -51.04 4.01
C ASN A 836 -6.60 -52.11 5.08
N LEU A 837 -6.52 -53.40 4.73
CA LEU A 837 -6.48 -54.48 5.71
C LEU A 837 -5.31 -54.28 6.68
N GLY A 838 -4.11 -54.00 6.17
CA GLY A 838 -2.93 -53.72 6.99
C GLY A 838 -3.09 -52.49 7.90
N LEU A 839 -3.67 -51.40 7.39
CA LEU A 839 -3.96 -50.20 8.19
C LEU A 839 -4.98 -50.48 9.30
N VAL A 840 -6.06 -51.20 8.99
CA VAL A 840 -7.08 -51.61 9.96
C VAL A 840 -6.45 -52.49 11.03
N LEU A 841 -5.67 -53.51 10.64
CA LEU A 841 -4.92 -54.38 11.55
C LEU A 841 -3.93 -53.61 12.44
N LYS A 842 -3.28 -52.58 11.90
CA LYS A 842 -2.32 -51.75 12.65
C LYS A 842 -2.99 -50.79 13.62
N GLU A 843 -3.96 -50.00 13.16
CA GLU A 843 -4.49 -48.85 13.91
C GLU A 843 -5.62 -49.25 14.89
N GLU A 844 -6.58 -50.04 14.45
CA GLU A 844 -7.77 -50.37 15.25
C GLU A 844 -7.56 -51.62 16.12
N ILE A 845 -6.56 -52.42 15.77
CA ILE A 845 -6.53 -53.84 16.12
C ILE A 845 -5.24 -54.23 16.85
N ASN A 846 -4.09 -53.59 16.63
CA ASN A 846 -2.87 -53.90 17.40
C ASN A 846 -3.06 -53.70 18.92
N THR A 847 -4.01 -52.86 19.36
CA THR A 847 -4.38 -52.74 20.79
C THR A 847 -5.28 -53.87 21.31
N GLN A 848 -5.97 -54.57 20.42
CA GLN A 848 -6.98 -55.61 20.74
C GLN A 848 -6.48 -57.03 20.45
N LEU A 849 -5.59 -57.19 19.48
CA LEU A 849 -5.04 -58.48 19.09
C LEU A 849 -4.23 -59.08 20.25
N LYS A 850 -3.55 -58.24 21.03
CA LYS A 850 -2.85 -58.62 22.29
C LYS A 850 -3.77 -59.18 23.38
N SER A 851 -5.07 -58.87 23.30
CA SER A 851 -6.06 -59.34 24.29
C SER A 851 -6.77 -60.62 23.85
N LEU A 852 -6.51 -61.12 22.64
CA LEU A 852 -7.08 -62.37 22.15
C LEU A 852 -6.29 -63.58 22.68
N PRO A 853 -6.92 -64.76 22.82
CA PRO A 853 -6.20 -66.00 23.06
C PRO A 853 -5.14 -66.24 21.98
N THR A 854 -3.97 -66.75 22.38
CA THR A 854 -2.82 -67.04 21.51
C THR A 854 -3.20 -67.88 20.27
N GLU A 855 -4.13 -68.82 20.44
CA GLU A 855 -4.70 -69.62 19.35
C GLU A 855 -5.36 -68.77 18.26
N GLU A 856 -6.20 -67.81 18.64
CA GLU A 856 -6.92 -66.95 17.69
C GLU A 856 -5.96 -65.96 17.00
N GLN A 857 -4.97 -65.43 17.74
CA GLN A 857 -3.90 -64.63 17.16
C GLN A 857 -3.12 -65.42 16.11
N ALA A 858 -2.76 -66.68 16.40
CA ALA A 858 -2.06 -67.57 15.48
C ALA A 858 -2.89 -67.88 14.22
N LYS A 859 -4.19 -68.12 14.35
CA LYS A 859 -5.08 -68.35 13.19
C LYS A 859 -5.16 -67.12 12.27
N ILE A 860 -5.25 -65.91 12.83
CA ILE A 860 -5.26 -64.66 12.05
C ILE A 860 -3.91 -64.49 11.34
N LEU A 861 -2.81 -64.74 12.04
CA LEU A 861 -1.45 -64.69 11.50
C LEU A 861 -1.28 -65.62 10.29
N ILE A 862 -1.73 -66.88 10.42
CA ILE A 862 -1.69 -67.87 9.33
C ILE A 862 -2.50 -67.38 8.13
N LYS A 863 -3.69 -66.80 8.34
CA LYS A 863 -4.51 -66.26 7.24
C LYS A 863 -3.82 -65.09 6.53
N ILE A 864 -3.16 -64.19 7.26
CA ILE A 864 -2.40 -63.09 6.66
C ILE A 864 -1.21 -63.63 5.85
N LEU A 865 -0.46 -64.58 6.39
CA LEU A 865 0.63 -65.25 5.67
C LEU A 865 0.10 -65.96 4.41
N HIS A 866 -1.09 -66.54 4.47
CA HIS A 866 -1.76 -67.14 3.33
C HIS A 866 -2.14 -66.11 2.26
N ILE A 867 -2.69 -64.94 2.65
CA ILE A 867 -2.94 -63.80 1.74
C ILE A 867 -1.65 -63.43 1.01
N LEU A 868 -0.55 -63.23 1.75
CA LEU A 868 0.75 -62.87 1.19
C LEU A 868 1.33 -63.93 0.25
N GLY A 869 1.14 -65.22 0.58
CA GLY A 869 1.56 -66.34 -0.27
C GLY A 869 0.80 -66.43 -1.60
N GLN A 870 -0.43 -65.91 -1.65
CA GLN A 870 -1.29 -65.94 -2.85
C GLN A 870 -1.22 -64.67 -3.72
N LEU A 871 -0.41 -63.67 -3.36
CA LEU A 871 -0.35 -62.41 -4.11
C LEU A 871 0.26 -62.57 -5.52
N PRO A 872 -0.28 -61.88 -6.53
CA PRO A 872 0.35 -61.76 -7.83
C PRO A 872 1.75 -61.11 -7.73
N PRO A 873 2.74 -61.54 -8.55
CA PRO A 873 4.12 -61.03 -8.47
C PRO A 873 4.23 -59.51 -8.57
N SER A 874 3.37 -58.87 -9.37
CA SER A 874 3.36 -57.42 -9.64
C SER A 874 3.09 -56.54 -8.41
N ILE A 875 2.35 -57.03 -7.43
CA ILE A 875 2.00 -56.30 -6.20
C ILE A 875 2.62 -56.93 -4.95
N LYS A 876 3.21 -58.12 -5.08
CA LYS A 876 3.69 -58.94 -3.97
C LYS A 876 4.73 -58.19 -3.14
N ASP A 877 5.72 -57.56 -3.74
CA ASP A 877 6.80 -56.90 -3.00
C ASP A 877 6.26 -55.70 -2.19
N THR A 878 5.45 -54.85 -2.81
CA THR A 878 4.92 -53.62 -2.17
C THR A 878 3.90 -53.92 -1.07
N CYS A 879 2.99 -54.89 -1.29
CA CYS A 879 2.03 -55.34 -0.28
C CYS A 879 2.72 -56.10 0.86
N SER A 880 3.72 -56.93 0.55
CA SER A 880 4.42 -57.73 1.55
C SER A 880 5.14 -56.85 2.55
N ILE A 881 5.85 -55.80 2.14
CA ILE A 881 6.56 -54.90 3.07
C ILE A 881 5.60 -54.28 4.10
N LEU A 882 4.44 -53.80 3.66
CA LEU A 882 3.47 -53.16 4.56
C LEU A 882 2.86 -54.17 5.55
N MET A 883 2.44 -55.33 5.07
CA MET A 883 1.87 -56.38 5.92
C MET A 883 2.93 -57.00 6.83
N LEU A 884 4.20 -57.05 6.40
CA LEU A 884 5.31 -57.51 7.22
C LEU A 884 5.54 -56.63 8.44
N ASN A 885 5.41 -55.31 8.30
CA ASN A 885 5.50 -54.42 9.46
C ASN A 885 4.41 -54.74 10.50
N VAL A 886 3.21 -55.07 10.05
CA VAL A 886 2.12 -55.52 10.92
C VAL A 886 2.45 -56.87 11.56
N LEU A 887 2.95 -57.83 10.76
CA LEU A 887 3.33 -59.17 11.24
C LEU A 887 4.48 -59.12 12.27
N VAL A 888 5.49 -58.29 12.04
CA VAL A 888 6.63 -58.08 12.93
C VAL A 888 6.22 -57.50 14.28
N GLU A 889 5.19 -56.63 14.30
CA GLU A 889 4.64 -56.09 15.54
C GLU A 889 3.85 -57.15 16.34
N LEU A 890 3.23 -58.14 15.67
CA LEU A 890 2.39 -59.17 16.32
C LEU A 890 3.17 -60.41 16.79
N LEU A 891 4.28 -60.74 16.13
CA LEU A 891 5.06 -61.95 16.41
C LEU A 891 5.61 -62.05 17.84
N PRO A 892 6.21 -61.00 18.46
CA PRO A 892 6.82 -61.12 19.78
C PRO A 892 5.85 -61.56 20.88
N GLU A 893 4.58 -61.15 20.80
CA GLU A 893 3.56 -61.40 21.84
C GLU A 893 3.02 -62.83 21.78
N ILE A 894 2.74 -63.34 20.57
CA ILE A 894 2.34 -64.74 20.37
C ILE A 894 3.42 -65.68 20.90
N PHE A 895 4.70 -65.31 20.73
CA PHE A 895 5.82 -66.11 21.21
C PHE A 895 6.07 -65.95 22.72
N SER A 896 5.84 -64.78 23.33
CA SER A 896 5.99 -64.62 24.78
C SER A 896 4.93 -65.38 25.57
N ASP A 897 3.66 -65.31 25.13
CA ASP A 897 2.55 -66.00 25.79
C ASP A 897 2.68 -67.53 25.65
N TYR A 898 3.21 -68.01 24.52
CA TYR A 898 3.54 -69.43 24.33
C TYR A 898 4.62 -69.94 25.29
N VAL A 899 5.67 -69.15 25.54
CA VAL A 899 6.73 -69.51 26.50
C VAL A 899 6.15 -69.60 27.91
N GLN A 900 5.29 -68.66 28.27
CA GLN A 900 4.59 -68.63 29.56
C GLN A 900 3.64 -69.83 29.74
N GLU A 901 2.78 -70.13 28.75
CA GLU A 901 1.84 -71.27 28.79
C GLU A 901 2.57 -72.64 28.83
N LYS A 902 3.75 -72.74 28.22
CA LYS A 902 4.56 -73.96 28.21
C LYS A 902 5.28 -74.21 29.53
N GLU A 903 5.61 -73.15 30.28
CA GLU A 903 6.11 -73.26 31.66
C GLU A 903 4.99 -73.69 32.62
N ASP A 904 3.74 -73.26 32.38
CA ASP A 904 2.60 -73.56 33.25
C ASP A 904 1.88 -74.90 32.94
N ALA A 905 1.93 -75.39 31.69
CA ALA A 905 1.22 -76.60 31.26
C ALA A 905 2.18 -77.70 30.76
N ALA A 906 2.72 -78.50 31.67
CA ALA A 906 3.53 -79.69 31.34
C ALA A 906 2.73 -80.86 30.72
N GLY A 907 1.63 -80.63 29.99
CA GLY A 907 0.73 -81.74 29.59
C GLY A 907 -0.26 -81.58 28.44
N SER A 908 -0.36 -80.47 27.69
CA SER A 908 -1.23 -80.42 26.49
C SER A 908 -0.42 -80.38 25.19
N VAL A 909 -0.77 -81.27 24.25
CA VAL A 909 -0.04 -81.51 22.98
C VAL A 909 -0.51 -80.57 21.86
N GLU A 910 -1.63 -79.87 22.04
CA GLU A 910 -2.29 -79.09 20.98
C GLU A 910 -1.60 -77.77 20.62
N THR A 911 -0.90 -77.10 21.54
CA THR A 911 -0.18 -75.83 21.24
C THR A 911 1.05 -75.99 20.34
N SER A 912 1.52 -77.23 20.08
CA SER A 912 2.64 -77.49 19.16
C SER A 912 2.28 -77.45 17.66
N SER A 913 0.98 -77.49 17.32
CA SER A 913 0.52 -77.48 15.92
C SER A 913 0.61 -76.08 15.28
N PHE A 914 0.22 -75.02 16.01
CA PHE A 914 0.15 -73.66 15.45
C PHE A 914 1.50 -73.09 15.02
N LEU A 915 2.56 -73.31 15.80
CA LEU A 915 3.92 -72.89 15.43
C LEU A 915 4.42 -73.63 14.19
N ARG A 916 4.03 -74.89 14.03
CA ARG A 916 4.32 -75.68 12.83
C ARG A 916 3.59 -75.10 11.62
N ASP A 917 2.32 -74.74 11.78
CA ASP A 917 1.49 -74.18 10.71
C ASP A 917 1.93 -72.76 10.32
N ILE A 918 2.37 -71.94 11.27
CA ILE A 918 3.01 -70.64 11.03
C ILE A 918 4.31 -70.83 10.23
N ALA A 919 5.20 -71.73 10.68
CA ALA A 919 6.46 -72.03 9.99
C ALA A 919 6.24 -72.54 8.56
N ILE A 920 5.27 -73.44 8.36
CA ILE A 920 4.87 -73.92 7.03
C ILE A 920 4.35 -72.77 6.17
N SER A 921 3.50 -71.90 6.74
CA SER A 921 2.92 -70.75 6.01
C SER A 921 3.95 -69.70 5.62
N ILE A 922 4.99 -69.50 6.44
CA ILE A 922 6.13 -68.63 6.11
C ILE A 922 6.91 -69.19 4.91
N GLY A 923 7.09 -70.52 4.85
CA GLY A 923 7.74 -71.19 3.72
C GLY A 923 7.06 -70.92 2.36
N VAL A 924 5.75 -70.62 2.36
CA VAL A 924 4.98 -70.29 1.14
C VAL A 924 5.32 -68.90 0.58
N LEU A 925 5.94 -68.01 1.36
CA LEU A 925 6.27 -66.65 0.91
C LEU A 925 7.39 -66.60 -0.15
N GLY A 926 8.22 -67.65 -0.26
CA GLY A 926 9.32 -67.77 -1.23
C GLY A 926 10.55 -66.91 -0.90
N ASN A 927 11.63 -67.00 -1.68
CA ASN A 927 12.99 -66.50 -1.34
C ASN A 927 13.22 -64.97 -1.41
N GLY A 928 12.19 -64.13 -1.26
CA GLY A 928 12.29 -62.67 -1.37
C GLY A 928 12.83 -61.96 -0.12
N GLU A 929 13.23 -60.68 -0.24
CA GLU A 929 13.60 -59.80 0.87
C GLU A 929 12.53 -59.75 1.99
N PRO A 930 11.22 -59.74 1.68
CA PRO A 930 10.15 -59.93 2.67
C PRO A 930 10.32 -61.15 3.57
N LEU A 931 10.65 -62.31 2.99
CA LEU A 931 10.89 -63.55 3.75
C LEU A 931 12.12 -63.40 4.64
N GLN A 932 13.20 -62.80 4.14
CA GLN A 932 14.43 -62.61 4.92
C GLN A 932 14.22 -61.74 6.16
N ILE A 933 13.41 -60.67 6.04
CA ILE A 933 13.05 -59.79 7.16
C ILE A 933 12.20 -60.56 8.19
N LEU A 934 11.16 -61.27 7.73
CA LEU A 934 10.28 -62.03 8.61
C LEU A 934 11.03 -63.17 9.32
N SER A 935 11.81 -63.96 8.58
CA SER A 935 12.62 -65.06 9.11
C SER A 935 13.66 -64.56 10.12
N ARG A 936 14.32 -63.42 9.88
CA ARG A 936 15.24 -62.82 10.85
C ARG A 936 14.51 -62.42 12.13
N LYS A 937 13.34 -61.79 12.02
CA LYS A 937 12.57 -61.35 13.18
C LYS A 937 11.97 -62.51 13.98
N LEU A 938 11.53 -63.57 13.31
CA LEU A 938 11.13 -64.83 13.93
C LEU A 938 12.27 -65.48 14.69
N LEU A 939 13.47 -65.52 14.10
CA LEU A 939 14.67 -66.03 14.76
C LEU A 939 15.04 -65.18 15.99
N GLU A 940 14.88 -63.86 15.93
CA GLU A 940 15.04 -62.97 17.09
C GLU A 940 14.00 -63.25 18.18
N CYS A 941 12.72 -63.42 17.84
CA CYS A 941 11.66 -63.75 18.82
C CYS A 941 11.87 -65.13 19.44
N MET A 942 12.28 -66.12 18.65
CA MET A 942 12.62 -67.47 19.12
C MET A 942 13.89 -67.50 19.98
N ALA A 943 14.82 -66.56 19.79
CA ALA A 943 16.02 -66.45 20.61
C ALA A 943 15.73 -65.86 22.00
N ILE A 944 14.63 -65.11 22.15
CA ILE A 944 14.19 -64.51 23.42
C ILE A 944 13.44 -65.54 24.30
N GLY A 945 12.86 -66.59 23.70
CA GLY A 945 11.96 -67.56 24.34
C GLY A 945 12.52 -68.96 24.67
N ASP A 946 13.84 -69.11 24.82
CA ASP A 946 14.51 -69.92 25.85
C ASP A 946 15.76 -70.68 25.37
N ALA A 947 16.71 -70.89 26.28
CA ALA A 947 17.91 -71.71 26.16
C ALA A 947 17.63 -73.23 25.96
N HIS A 948 16.38 -73.63 25.67
CA HIS A 948 15.94 -75.04 25.68
C HIS A 948 15.45 -75.63 24.34
N LEU A 949 15.55 -74.92 23.21
CA LEU A 949 15.31 -75.53 21.89
C LEU A 949 16.51 -76.41 21.46
N SER A 950 16.30 -77.73 21.33
CA SER A 950 17.34 -78.65 20.87
C SER A 950 17.79 -78.30 19.44
N CYS A 951 19.08 -78.51 19.14
CA CYS A 951 19.71 -78.17 17.86
C CYS A 951 18.96 -78.76 16.63
N LYS A 952 18.28 -79.91 16.80
CA LYS A 952 17.45 -80.55 15.75
C LYS A 952 16.15 -79.80 15.45
N GLN A 953 15.52 -79.15 16.42
CA GLN A 953 14.32 -78.35 16.18
C GLN A 953 14.67 -77.02 15.49
N LYS A 954 15.83 -76.44 15.83
CA LYS A 954 16.34 -75.24 15.14
C LYS A 954 16.65 -75.52 13.65
N GLN A 955 17.14 -76.71 13.31
CA GLN A 955 17.39 -77.15 11.93
C GLN A 955 16.15 -77.55 11.11
N SER A 956 15.00 -77.74 11.74
CA SER A 956 13.74 -78.06 11.04
C SER A 956 12.88 -76.82 10.77
N ILE A 957 13.19 -75.70 11.43
CA ILE A 957 12.50 -74.41 11.30
C ILE A 957 13.29 -73.48 10.34
N LEU A 958 14.63 -73.57 10.36
CA LEU A 958 15.49 -73.16 9.25
C LEU A 958 15.26 -74.08 8.04
#